data_AF-A0A1A9V3B8-F1
#
_entry.id   AF-A0A1A9V3B8-F1
#
_cell.length_a   1.000
_cell.length_b   1.000
_cell.length_c   1.000
_cell.angle_alpha   90.00
_cell.angle_beta   90.00
_cell.angle_gamma   90.00
#
_symmetry.space_group_name_H-M   'P 1'
#
loop_
_entity.id
_entity.type
_entity.pdbx_description
1 polymer ?
#
loop_
_entity_poly.entity_id
_entity_poly.type
_entity_poly.pdbx_seq_one_letter_code
_entity_poly.pdbx_strand_id
1 'polypeptide(L)'
;MMSAKDSKAAFTISTFNFTSNIKETKNHDDEYDPFAYRDQKSGTSTRDAFLHLLKSSLGTGILAMPMAFLNAGIVFGLVGTLSVGLLCTYCVHILVQTSHGICRKIRVPFLGFAETAEKVFQHGPLSLRKWSNFAKQFVDGSLMATYYAAACVDIVFIATSFRDVINCDLDLNWHIRFYIALTLIPCLFIGQIRDLKLLVPFSAIANLFVIVTFAITLYYMFNESLVFDDKPYIAKASQLPLFFATVIFAMEGIGVVMPVENSMKTPKHFLGCPSVLNMAMLIVVTLYATIGFFGYITYGSEVRGSITLNLPYGAPLADAAKILMALAILFTFGLQFYIPNDILWIKIKHYFKPKNHNRIQILLRTIIILISGGVAAAIPNLEPFISLVGAVFFSLLGIFVPSFVETAFLWPNHLGCFKWKLIKNVILCILAILALIAGSTASIIEIININNDVPENIAQCHAYDELGWSPEYWFCVPQADENWSPSLAIYGNMGLTHAFTLPFLHDDIQQGMYDVVVHNGNFASGLNVDDGQRGDLFMKQVEAIAAYVPFMVTPGNLEEPYNFSHYRKRFTMPVHFLAFSTEVYFFTHKYGYESYCNQFDWLQHELIESDKPENRLKRPWIITYGHRPMYCSNKNDHSCTRLENEVRVGLPDDDLMGLEELFFRYGVDVQMWSHENSYERTWPLYNYTVVGGSTPDLYYEPYAPIHIITGSAGGSGERVKFLEPMPRWSAFRSKDFGYTRLKAYNKSHLYIEQFSADQRSITDHFWIIKSGHCLSGQE
;
A
#
# COMPACT_ATOMS: atom_id res chain seq x y z
N MET A 1 -68.68 0.74 18.16
CA MET A 1 -67.68 0.85 19.23
C MET A 1 -66.33 0.45 18.66
N MET A 2 -65.32 1.30 18.85
CA MET A 2 -63.90 1.21 18.40
C MET A 2 -63.29 -0.19 18.58
N SER A 3 -62.29 -0.65 17.81
CA SER A 3 -60.96 -0.02 17.71
C SER A 3 -60.15 -0.49 16.49
N ALA A 4 -59.40 0.47 15.95
CA ALA A 4 -58.36 0.35 14.95
C ALA A 4 -57.19 -0.53 15.39
N LYS A 5 -56.55 -1.17 14.39
CA LYS A 5 -55.11 -1.42 14.37
C LYS A 5 -54.63 -1.32 12.92
N ASP A 6 -54.17 -0.14 12.57
CA ASP A 6 -53.38 0.15 11.37
C ASP A 6 -52.10 -0.70 11.39
N SER A 7 -52.00 -1.68 10.48
CA SER A 7 -50.70 -2.22 10.10
C SER A 7 -50.15 -1.35 8.97
N LYS A 8 -49.19 -0.48 9.28
CA LYS A 8 -48.39 0.21 8.26
C LYS A 8 -47.69 -0.86 7.40
N ALA A 9 -48.23 -1.09 6.21
CA ALA A 9 -47.60 -1.89 5.17
C ALA A 9 -46.21 -1.30 4.91
N ALA A 10 -45.24 -2.16 4.78
CA ALA A 10 -43.88 -1.76 4.61
C ALA A 10 -43.33 -2.36 3.32
N PHE A 11 -42.49 -1.56 2.69
CA PHE A 11 -41.86 -1.82 1.42
C PHE A 11 -40.99 -3.08 1.48
N THR A 12 -41.41 -4.10 0.75
CA THR A 12 -40.60 -5.27 0.41
C THR A 12 -40.34 -5.20 -1.10
N ILE A 13 -39.18 -5.67 -1.59
CA ILE A 13 -38.97 -5.79 -3.05
C ILE A 13 -40.05 -6.69 -3.69
N SER A 14 -40.66 -7.60 -2.93
CA SER A 14 -41.82 -8.39 -3.38
C SER A 14 -43.08 -7.56 -3.70
N THR A 15 -43.18 -6.30 -3.26
CA THR A 15 -44.25 -5.37 -3.66
C THR A 15 -44.02 -4.76 -5.05
N PHE A 16 -42.85 -4.97 -5.68
CA PHE A 16 -42.57 -4.58 -7.07
C PHE A 16 -43.28 -5.44 -8.13
N ASN A 17 -43.87 -6.58 -7.74
CA ASN A 17 -44.49 -7.54 -8.66
C ASN A 17 -46.02 -7.68 -8.46
N PHE A 18 -46.72 -6.57 -8.23
CA PHE A 18 -48.17 -6.56 -8.45
C PHE A 18 -48.46 -5.97 -9.82
N THR A 19 -48.74 -6.87 -10.77
CA THR A 19 -49.59 -6.60 -11.94
C THR A 19 -50.74 -5.69 -11.50
N SER A 20 -50.71 -4.45 -11.94
CA SER A 20 -51.82 -3.53 -11.77
C SER A 20 -53.01 -4.09 -12.55
N ASN A 21 -54.07 -4.48 -11.84
CA ASN A 21 -55.39 -4.69 -12.43
C ASN A 21 -55.80 -3.38 -13.14
N ILE A 22 -55.66 -3.35 -14.45
CA ILE A 22 -56.11 -2.25 -15.29
C ILE A 22 -57.64 -2.27 -15.23
N LYS A 23 -58.24 -1.29 -14.53
CA LYS A 23 -59.60 -0.87 -14.86
C LYS A 23 -59.52 -0.18 -16.22
N GLU A 24 -59.90 -0.91 -17.27
CA GLU A 24 -60.13 -0.33 -18.59
C GLU A 24 -61.12 0.83 -18.45
N THR A 25 -60.60 2.06 -18.49
CA THR A 25 -61.43 3.23 -18.74
C THR A 25 -61.28 3.56 -20.21
N LYS A 26 -62.38 3.30 -20.94
CA LYS A 26 -62.61 3.72 -22.32
C LYS A 26 -62.48 5.24 -22.40
N ASN A 27 -61.36 5.74 -22.90
CA ASN A 27 -61.22 6.99 -23.64
C ASN A 27 -59.88 6.94 -24.37
N HIS A 28 -59.93 6.93 -25.70
CA HIS A 28 -58.79 6.61 -26.57
C HIS A 28 -57.96 7.83 -27.00
N ASP A 29 -58.33 9.05 -26.59
CA ASP A 29 -57.75 10.30 -27.10
C ASP A 29 -56.86 11.09 -26.11
N ASP A 30 -56.75 10.68 -24.84
CA ASP A 30 -55.89 11.37 -23.87
C ASP A 30 -54.45 10.80 -23.87
N GLU A 31 -53.45 11.69 -23.86
CA GLU A 31 -52.03 11.34 -23.68
C GLU A 31 -51.84 10.66 -22.32
N TYR A 32 -51.49 9.36 -22.31
CA TYR A 32 -51.32 8.59 -21.09
C TYR A 32 -50.18 9.17 -20.23
N ASP A 33 -50.50 9.71 -19.05
CA ASP A 33 -49.52 10.14 -18.04
C ASP A 33 -49.23 8.97 -17.06
N PRO A 34 -48.07 8.29 -17.15
CA PRO A 34 -47.72 7.18 -16.26
C PRO A 34 -47.67 7.59 -14.79
N PHE A 35 -47.38 8.86 -14.50
CA PHE A 35 -47.22 9.36 -13.14
C PHE A 35 -48.55 9.49 -12.39
N ALA A 36 -49.67 9.64 -13.12
CA ALA A 36 -51.00 9.73 -12.54
C ALA A 36 -51.49 8.39 -11.95
N TYR A 37 -50.92 7.27 -12.43
CA TYR A 37 -51.30 5.91 -12.04
C TYR A 37 -50.36 5.28 -11.00
N ARG A 38 -49.43 6.05 -10.42
CA ARG A 38 -48.56 5.62 -9.31
C ARG A 38 -49.22 5.91 -7.95
N ASP A 39 -48.86 5.16 -6.91
CA ASP A 39 -49.34 5.45 -5.54
C ASP A 39 -48.67 6.72 -4.99
N GLN A 40 -49.36 7.86 -5.14
CA GLN A 40 -48.87 9.17 -4.70
C GLN A 40 -49.03 9.41 -3.19
N LYS A 41 -49.81 8.60 -2.46
CA LYS A 41 -50.10 8.83 -1.04
C LYS A 41 -49.02 8.27 -0.13
N SER A 42 -48.50 7.08 -0.44
CA SER A 42 -47.50 6.37 0.38
C SER A 42 -46.05 6.55 -0.11
N GLY A 43 -45.82 7.26 -1.21
CA GLY A 43 -44.49 7.40 -1.82
C GLY A 43 -43.47 8.20 -0.99
N THR A 44 -42.21 8.11 -1.40
CA THR A 44 -41.04 8.81 -0.85
C THR A 44 -41.06 10.30 -1.22
N SER A 45 -40.74 11.21 -0.29
CA SER A 45 -40.69 12.65 -0.59
C SER A 45 -39.49 13.00 -1.49
N THR A 46 -39.52 14.17 -2.16
CA THR A 46 -38.40 14.64 -3.00
C THR A 46 -37.08 14.73 -2.22
N ARG A 47 -37.14 15.20 -0.97
CA ARG A 47 -35.98 15.31 -0.08
C ARG A 47 -35.46 13.92 0.32
N ASP A 48 -36.36 13.00 0.65
CA ASP A 48 -35.96 11.64 1.02
C ASP A 48 -35.35 10.90 -0.18
N ALA A 49 -35.93 11.07 -1.38
CA ALA A 49 -35.37 10.51 -2.62
C ALA A 49 -33.97 11.06 -2.93
N PHE A 50 -33.76 12.38 -2.74
CA PHE A 50 -32.44 13.01 -2.84
C PHE A 50 -31.44 12.37 -1.85
N LEU A 51 -31.82 12.22 -0.59
CA LEU A 51 -30.97 11.60 0.43
C LEU A 51 -30.69 10.12 0.13
N HIS A 52 -31.65 9.39 -0.44
CA HIS A 52 -31.46 8.01 -0.87
C HIS A 52 -30.47 7.89 -2.03
N LEU A 53 -30.54 8.77 -3.04
CA LEU A 53 -29.56 8.78 -4.13
C LEU A 53 -28.16 9.15 -3.62
N LEU A 54 -28.06 10.24 -2.85
CA LEU A 54 -26.79 10.71 -2.32
C LEU A 54 -26.13 9.62 -1.46
N LYS A 55 -26.89 8.99 -0.57
CA LYS A 55 -26.41 7.86 0.23
C LYS A 55 -25.96 6.67 -0.61
N SER A 56 -26.72 6.32 -1.64
CA SER A 56 -26.37 5.16 -2.46
C SER A 56 -25.12 5.38 -3.29
N SER A 57 -24.83 6.63 -3.66
CA SER A 57 -23.63 6.95 -4.41
C SER A 57 -22.42 7.13 -3.50
N LEU A 58 -22.55 7.74 -2.31
CA LEU A 58 -21.47 7.93 -1.32
C LEU A 58 -21.06 6.64 -0.57
N GLY A 59 -20.82 5.55 -1.30
CA GLY A 59 -20.33 4.28 -0.76
C GLY A 59 -18.80 4.27 -0.55
N THR A 60 -18.22 3.07 -0.52
CA THR A 60 -16.76 2.84 -0.39
C THR A 60 -15.94 3.49 -1.52
N GLY A 61 -16.58 3.76 -2.67
CA GLY A 61 -15.96 4.42 -3.81
C GLY A 61 -15.35 5.80 -3.52
N ILE A 62 -15.92 6.60 -2.61
CA ILE A 62 -15.35 7.91 -2.24
C ILE A 62 -13.95 7.77 -1.64
N LEU A 63 -13.72 6.67 -0.91
CA LEU A 63 -12.47 6.43 -0.20
C LEU A 63 -11.33 6.01 -1.13
N ALA A 64 -11.66 5.46 -2.30
CA ALA A 64 -10.70 5.06 -3.32
C ALA A 64 -10.33 6.21 -4.29
N MET A 65 -11.01 7.37 -4.20
CA MET A 65 -10.76 8.51 -5.10
C MET A 65 -9.31 9.03 -5.10
N PRO A 66 -8.58 9.07 -3.97
CA PRO A 66 -7.17 9.44 -3.98
C PRO A 66 -6.31 8.52 -4.87
N MET A 67 -6.60 7.22 -4.91
CA MET A 67 -5.92 6.28 -5.81
C MET A 67 -6.22 6.53 -7.27
N ALA A 68 -7.44 6.97 -7.58
CA ALA A 68 -7.77 7.40 -8.93
C ALA A 68 -6.84 8.57 -9.33
N PHE A 69 -6.62 9.54 -8.45
CA PHE A 69 -5.73 10.67 -8.70
C PHE A 69 -4.25 10.27 -8.80
N LEU A 70 -3.80 9.28 -8.01
CA LEU A 70 -2.46 8.68 -8.19
C LEU A 70 -2.26 8.15 -9.62
N ASN A 71 -3.27 7.46 -10.16
CA ASN A 71 -3.25 6.88 -11.50
C ASN A 71 -3.50 7.90 -12.65
N ALA A 72 -3.82 9.16 -12.32
CA ALA A 72 -4.18 10.19 -13.28
C ALA A 72 -3.27 11.41 -13.26
N GLY A 73 -2.67 11.75 -12.12
CA GLY A 73 -2.05 13.04 -11.87
C GLY A 73 -3.07 14.11 -11.48
N ILE A 74 -2.58 15.23 -10.96
CA ILE A 74 -3.43 16.24 -10.29
C ILE A 74 -4.44 16.89 -11.23
N VAL A 75 -3.99 17.35 -12.41
CA VAL A 75 -4.83 18.11 -13.36
C VAL A 75 -5.76 17.18 -14.13
N PHE A 76 -5.22 16.08 -14.66
CA PHE A 76 -6.05 15.11 -15.39
C PHE A 76 -7.04 14.42 -14.44
N GLY A 77 -6.65 14.12 -13.20
CA GLY A 77 -7.54 13.54 -12.19
C GLY A 77 -8.73 14.45 -11.87
N LEU A 78 -8.50 15.75 -11.72
CA LEU A 78 -9.57 16.72 -11.45
C LEU A 78 -10.53 16.87 -12.65
N VAL A 79 -9.99 17.19 -13.83
CA VAL A 79 -10.80 17.37 -15.06
C VAL A 79 -11.49 16.07 -15.47
N GLY A 80 -10.78 14.96 -15.36
CA GLY A 80 -11.28 13.62 -15.67
C GLY A 80 -12.42 13.21 -14.75
N THR A 81 -12.30 13.45 -13.43
CA THR A 81 -13.35 13.10 -12.46
C THR A 81 -14.64 13.88 -12.73
N LEU A 82 -14.54 15.19 -13.00
CA LEU A 82 -15.69 16.02 -13.38
C LEU A 82 -16.32 15.53 -14.69
N SER A 83 -15.49 15.20 -15.68
CA SER A 83 -15.95 14.74 -17.00
C SER A 83 -16.67 13.39 -16.93
N VAL A 84 -16.09 12.42 -16.22
CA VAL A 84 -16.69 11.09 -16.00
C VAL A 84 -17.96 11.21 -15.13
N GLY A 85 -17.96 12.08 -14.12
CA GLY A 85 -19.15 12.36 -13.32
C GLY A 85 -20.34 12.88 -14.15
N LEU A 86 -20.08 13.83 -15.04
CA LEU A 86 -21.08 14.35 -15.98
C LEU A 86 -21.56 13.26 -16.96
N LEU A 87 -20.63 12.47 -17.48
CA LEU A 87 -20.91 11.34 -18.36
C LEU A 87 -21.84 10.32 -17.71
N CYS A 88 -21.52 9.85 -16.50
CA CYS A 88 -22.33 8.90 -15.75
C CYS A 88 -23.72 9.47 -15.46
N THR A 89 -23.78 10.73 -15.00
CA THR A 89 -25.06 11.43 -14.75
C THR A 89 -25.92 11.50 -16.02
N TYR A 90 -25.30 11.78 -17.16
CA TYR A 90 -25.98 11.80 -18.45
C TYR A 90 -26.53 10.42 -18.83
N CYS A 91 -25.76 9.35 -18.64
CA CYS A 91 -26.21 7.98 -18.90
C CYS A 91 -27.40 7.57 -18.02
N VAL A 92 -27.41 7.97 -16.73
CA VAL A 92 -28.58 7.78 -15.86
C VAL A 92 -29.79 8.57 -16.38
N HIS A 93 -29.57 9.82 -16.80
CA HIS A 93 -30.63 10.68 -17.32
C HIS A 93 -31.31 10.08 -18.55
N ILE A 94 -30.55 9.61 -19.54
CA ILE A 94 -31.12 8.98 -20.75
C ILE A 94 -31.84 7.66 -20.42
N LEU A 95 -31.38 6.91 -19.42
CA LEU A 95 -32.05 5.68 -19.00
C LEU A 95 -33.44 5.99 -18.43
N VAL A 96 -33.54 6.93 -17.48
CA VAL A 96 -34.81 7.31 -16.87
C VAL A 96 -35.77 7.90 -17.91
N GLN A 97 -35.28 8.78 -18.78
CA GLN A 97 -36.08 9.32 -19.88
C GLN A 97 -36.61 8.24 -20.81
N THR A 98 -35.77 7.26 -21.16
CA THR A 98 -36.17 6.14 -22.01
C THR A 98 -37.22 5.28 -21.32
N SER A 99 -37.07 5.05 -20.00
CA SER A 99 -38.06 4.34 -19.19
C SER A 99 -39.42 5.06 -19.17
N HIS A 100 -39.42 6.38 -18.96
CA HIS A 100 -40.65 7.19 -19.05
C HIS A 100 -41.31 7.09 -20.44
N GLY A 101 -40.52 7.16 -21.51
CA GLY A 101 -40.99 7.07 -22.88
C GLY A 101 -41.64 5.72 -23.20
N ILE A 102 -41.00 4.61 -22.80
CA ILE A 102 -41.57 3.28 -23.02
C ILE A 102 -42.81 3.05 -22.13
N CYS A 103 -42.83 3.54 -20.90
CA CYS A 103 -44.00 3.47 -20.01
C CYS A 103 -45.23 4.14 -20.64
N ARG A 104 -45.05 5.30 -21.29
CA ARG A 104 -46.12 5.97 -22.06
C ARG A 104 -46.60 5.12 -23.23
N LYS A 105 -45.67 4.54 -23.98
CA LYS A 105 -45.97 3.72 -25.16
C LYS A 105 -46.75 2.44 -24.82
N ILE A 106 -46.43 1.78 -23.71
CA ILE A 106 -47.06 0.51 -23.29
C ILE A 106 -48.15 0.69 -22.22
N ARG A 107 -48.45 1.93 -21.83
CA ARG A 107 -49.45 2.30 -20.81
C ARG A 107 -49.28 1.58 -19.47
N VAL A 108 -48.06 1.57 -18.93
CA VAL A 108 -47.77 1.08 -17.57
C VAL A 108 -47.23 2.20 -16.69
N PRO A 109 -47.46 2.17 -15.36
CA PRO A 109 -47.09 3.28 -14.47
C PRO A 109 -45.57 3.42 -14.28
N PHE A 110 -44.83 2.30 -14.24
CA PHE A 110 -43.38 2.28 -14.07
C PHE A 110 -42.76 0.96 -14.54
N LEU A 111 -41.44 0.96 -14.72
CA LEU A 111 -40.62 -0.20 -15.03
C LEU A 111 -39.33 -0.16 -14.21
N GLY A 112 -38.77 -1.33 -13.89
CA GLY A 112 -37.40 -1.43 -13.39
C GLY A 112 -36.38 -1.31 -14.54
N PHE A 113 -35.10 -1.43 -14.20
CA PHE A 113 -34.03 -1.30 -15.20
C PHE A 113 -34.08 -2.45 -16.24
N ALA A 114 -34.15 -3.70 -15.77
CA ALA A 114 -34.21 -4.86 -16.65
C ALA A 114 -35.50 -4.91 -17.48
N GLU A 115 -36.65 -4.55 -16.90
CA GLU A 115 -37.92 -4.47 -17.62
C GLU A 115 -37.90 -3.35 -18.67
N THR A 116 -37.24 -2.22 -18.38
CA THR A 116 -37.07 -1.15 -19.36
C THR A 116 -36.33 -1.66 -20.59
N ALA A 117 -35.20 -2.36 -20.40
CA ALA A 117 -34.45 -2.97 -21.50
C ALA A 117 -35.29 -4.01 -22.28
N GLU A 118 -36.02 -4.88 -21.58
CA GLU A 118 -36.93 -5.87 -22.17
C GLU A 118 -37.98 -5.21 -23.08
N LYS A 119 -38.71 -4.23 -22.54
CA LYS A 119 -39.84 -3.59 -23.22
C LYS A 119 -39.41 -2.71 -24.37
N VAL A 120 -38.25 -2.06 -24.27
CA VAL A 120 -37.65 -1.32 -25.37
C VAL A 120 -37.31 -2.26 -26.53
N PHE A 121 -36.67 -3.40 -26.28
CA PHE A 121 -36.37 -4.36 -27.35
C PHE A 121 -37.64 -4.95 -27.94
N GLN A 122 -38.62 -5.31 -27.10
CA GLN A 122 -39.91 -5.87 -27.54
C GLN A 122 -40.68 -4.92 -28.47
N HIS A 123 -40.64 -3.61 -28.21
CA HIS A 123 -41.36 -2.57 -28.99
C HIS A 123 -40.46 -1.77 -29.93
N GLY A 124 -39.19 -2.16 -30.06
CA GLY A 124 -38.17 -1.54 -30.89
C GLY A 124 -38.13 -2.13 -32.30
N PRO A 125 -36.98 -2.00 -33.01
CA PRO A 125 -36.81 -2.50 -34.36
C PRO A 125 -36.99 -4.01 -34.45
N LEU A 126 -37.55 -4.48 -35.57
CA LEU A 126 -37.92 -5.89 -35.80
C LEU A 126 -36.77 -6.87 -35.48
N SER A 127 -35.53 -6.51 -35.84
CA SER A 127 -34.34 -7.34 -35.61
C SER A 127 -34.02 -7.53 -34.11
N LEU A 128 -34.30 -6.55 -33.27
CA LEU A 128 -33.99 -6.59 -31.82
C LEU A 128 -35.07 -7.27 -30.99
N ARG A 129 -36.31 -7.41 -31.50
CA ARG A 129 -37.43 -7.98 -30.74
C ARG A 129 -37.18 -9.39 -30.22
N LYS A 130 -36.47 -10.21 -30.99
CA LYS A 130 -36.10 -11.59 -30.60
C LYS A 130 -35.15 -11.63 -29.40
N TRP A 131 -34.43 -10.54 -29.15
CA TRP A 131 -33.44 -10.41 -28.08
C TRP A 131 -34.01 -9.77 -26.81
N SER A 132 -35.32 -9.50 -26.72
CA SER A 132 -35.91 -8.83 -25.53
C SER A 132 -35.67 -9.59 -24.23
N ASN A 133 -35.86 -10.92 -24.26
CA ASN A 133 -35.61 -11.77 -23.09
C ASN A 133 -34.13 -11.79 -22.73
N PHE A 134 -33.24 -11.84 -23.73
CA PHE A 134 -31.79 -11.77 -23.51
C PHE A 134 -31.41 -10.44 -22.85
N ALA A 135 -31.93 -9.31 -23.33
CA ALA A 135 -31.66 -7.99 -22.75
C ALA A 135 -32.08 -7.90 -21.28
N LYS A 136 -33.25 -8.44 -20.92
CA LYS A 136 -33.70 -8.53 -19.53
C LYS A 136 -32.72 -9.33 -18.66
N GLN A 137 -32.40 -10.54 -19.10
CA GLN A 137 -31.54 -11.46 -18.35
C GLN A 137 -30.11 -10.92 -18.24
N PHE A 138 -29.62 -10.23 -19.27
CA PHE A 138 -28.32 -9.57 -19.25
C PHE A 138 -28.26 -8.46 -18.20
N VAL A 139 -29.27 -7.59 -18.13
CA VAL A 139 -29.31 -6.52 -17.13
C VAL A 139 -29.46 -7.08 -15.71
N ASP A 140 -30.39 -8.02 -15.48
CA ASP A 140 -30.55 -8.66 -14.17
C ASP A 140 -29.27 -9.40 -13.73
N GLY A 141 -28.67 -10.18 -14.63
CA GLY A 141 -27.46 -10.95 -14.36
C GLY A 141 -26.25 -10.06 -14.09
N SER A 142 -26.08 -9.00 -14.89
CA SER A 142 -25.00 -8.02 -14.68
C SER A 142 -25.19 -7.27 -13.36
N LEU A 143 -26.44 -6.90 -13.01
CA LEU A 143 -26.74 -6.22 -11.74
C LEU A 143 -26.41 -7.12 -10.55
N MET A 144 -26.77 -8.40 -10.63
CA MET A 144 -26.41 -9.38 -9.61
C MET A 144 -24.89 -9.56 -9.49
N ALA A 145 -24.18 -9.69 -10.61
CA ALA A 145 -22.74 -9.85 -10.62
C ALA A 145 -22.02 -8.62 -10.04
N THR A 146 -22.53 -7.42 -10.30
CA THR A 146 -22.04 -6.16 -9.71
C THR A 146 -22.11 -6.21 -8.19
N TYR A 147 -23.28 -6.53 -7.63
CA TYR A 147 -23.45 -6.58 -6.17
C TYR A 147 -22.65 -7.70 -5.50
N TYR A 148 -22.49 -8.86 -6.15
CA TYR A 148 -21.63 -9.91 -5.61
C TYR A 148 -20.14 -9.56 -5.69
N ALA A 149 -19.72 -8.85 -6.73
CA ALA A 149 -18.34 -8.36 -6.81
C ALA A 149 -18.07 -7.26 -5.76
N ALA A 150 -19.02 -6.34 -5.54
CA ALA A 150 -18.96 -5.37 -4.45
C ALA A 150 -18.89 -6.06 -3.08
N ALA A 151 -19.65 -7.15 -2.88
CA ALA A 151 -19.58 -7.95 -1.66
C ALA A 151 -18.18 -8.54 -1.41
N CYS A 152 -17.43 -8.91 -2.45
CA CYS A 152 -16.03 -9.33 -2.30
C CYS A 152 -15.13 -8.18 -1.85
N VAL A 153 -15.28 -6.99 -2.46
CA VAL A 153 -14.54 -5.77 -2.11
C VAL A 153 -14.80 -5.39 -0.65
N ASP A 154 -16.05 -5.43 -0.20
CA ASP A 154 -16.43 -5.17 1.19
C ASP A 154 -15.74 -6.13 2.17
N ILE A 155 -15.68 -7.42 1.84
CA ILE A 155 -14.99 -8.43 2.68
C ILE A 155 -13.50 -8.11 2.81
N VAL A 156 -12.82 -7.77 1.70
CA VAL A 156 -11.39 -7.39 1.70
C VAL A 156 -11.20 -6.11 2.51
N PHE A 157 -12.06 -5.12 2.34
CA PHE A 157 -11.97 -3.85 3.06
C PHE A 157 -12.11 -4.04 4.58
N ILE A 158 -13.13 -4.79 5.02
CA ILE A 158 -13.37 -5.05 6.44
C ILE A 158 -12.17 -5.81 7.03
N ALA A 159 -11.67 -6.83 6.32
CA ALA A 159 -10.52 -7.61 6.76
C ALA A 159 -9.24 -6.78 6.88
N THR A 160 -8.95 -5.91 5.89
CA THR A 160 -7.78 -5.03 5.90
C THR A 160 -7.87 -3.98 7.02
N SER A 161 -9.05 -3.40 7.23
CA SER A 161 -9.27 -2.44 8.32
C SER A 161 -9.06 -3.08 9.70
N PHE A 162 -9.55 -4.30 9.91
CA PHE A 162 -9.32 -5.03 11.16
C PHE A 162 -7.87 -5.46 11.33
N ARG A 163 -7.20 -5.93 10.26
CA ARG A 163 -5.77 -6.27 10.29
C ARG A 163 -4.94 -5.07 10.77
N ASP A 164 -5.14 -3.91 10.17
CA ASP A 164 -4.32 -2.72 10.45
C ASP A 164 -4.44 -2.22 11.88
N VAL A 165 -5.58 -2.43 12.53
CA VAL A 165 -5.81 -2.08 13.93
C VAL A 165 -5.32 -3.20 14.86
N ILE A 166 -5.76 -4.44 14.63
CA ILE A 166 -5.51 -5.57 15.56
C ILE A 166 -4.03 -5.96 15.58
N ASN A 167 -3.36 -6.01 14.42
CA ASN A 167 -1.94 -6.36 14.38
C ASN A 167 -1.09 -5.29 15.09
N CYS A 168 -1.44 -4.01 14.93
CA CYS A 168 -0.71 -2.90 15.53
C CYS A 168 -0.92 -2.81 17.05
N ASP A 169 -2.16 -2.92 17.52
CA ASP A 169 -2.50 -2.69 18.93
C ASP A 169 -2.23 -3.91 19.82
N LEU A 170 -2.30 -5.14 19.27
CA LEU A 170 -2.09 -6.39 19.99
C LEU A 170 -0.76 -7.07 19.68
N ASP A 171 0.10 -6.44 18.86
CA ASP A 171 1.40 -6.98 18.43
C ASP A 171 1.29 -8.38 17.80
N LEU A 172 0.27 -8.57 16.96
CA LEU A 172 -0.02 -9.83 16.26
C LEU A 172 0.44 -9.74 14.79
N ASN A 173 0.96 -10.83 14.22
CA ASN A 173 1.40 -10.88 12.82
C ASN A 173 0.56 -11.86 11.98
N TRP A 174 -0.77 -11.73 12.05
CA TRP A 174 -1.66 -12.59 11.29
C TRP A 174 -1.76 -12.16 9.82
N HIS A 175 -1.70 -13.13 8.91
CA HIS A 175 -1.84 -12.91 7.47
C HIS A 175 -3.26 -12.44 7.12
N ILE A 176 -3.40 -11.56 6.11
CA ILE A 176 -4.69 -10.95 5.71
C ILE A 176 -5.80 -11.98 5.43
N ARG A 177 -5.45 -13.14 4.88
CA ARG A 177 -6.38 -14.25 4.61
C ARG A 177 -7.08 -14.78 5.87
N PHE A 178 -6.44 -14.71 7.03
CA PHE A 178 -7.06 -15.06 8.31
C PHE A 178 -8.13 -14.05 8.70
N TYR A 179 -7.86 -12.75 8.53
CA TYR A 179 -8.85 -11.68 8.76
C TYR A 179 -10.04 -11.77 7.79
N ILE A 180 -9.80 -12.19 6.55
CA ILE A 180 -10.88 -12.50 5.59
C ILE A 180 -11.75 -13.64 6.11
N ALA A 181 -11.15 -14.73 6.59
CA ALA A 181 -11.89 -15.85 7.17
C ALA A 181 -12.70 -15.43 8.42
N LEU A 182 -12.13 -14.58 9.28
CA LEU A 182 -12.83 -14.04 10.45
C LEU A 182 -14.01 -13.15 10.05
N THR A 183 -13.83 -12.31 9.02
CA THR A 183 -14.87 -11.42 8.46
C THR A 183 -16.06 -12.19 7.88
N LEU A 184 -15.85 -13.41 7.38
CA LEU A 184 -16.95 -14.24 6.89
C LEU A 184 -17.97 -14.59 7.97
N ILE A 185 -17.54 -14.69 9.23
CA ILE A 185 -18.43 -15.04 10.36
C ILE A 185 -19.57 -14.00 10.50
N PRO A 186 -19.30 -12.69 10.74
CA PRO A 186 -20.36 -11.70 10.82
C PRO A 186 -21.10 -11.50 9.49
N CYS A 187 -20.42 -11.61 8.34
CA CYS A 187 -21.07 -11.54 7.02
C CYS A 187 -22.10 -12.66 6.82
N LEU A 188 -21.82 -13.88 7.31
CA LEU A 188 -22.75 -15.01 7.27
C LEU A 188 -23.99 -14.76 8.15
N PHE A 189 -23.85 -14.10 9.31
CA PHE A 189 -25.01 -13.77 10.15
C PHE A 189 -25.87 -12.68 9.49
N ILE A 190 -25.26 -11.57 9.07
CA ILE A 190 -25.97 -10.43 8.48
C ILE A 190 -26.58 -10.80 7.12
N GLY A 191 -25.85 -11.55 6.28
CA GLY A 191 -26.31 -11.97 4.96
C GLY A 191 -27.51 -12.93 4.98
N GLN A 192 -27.83 -13.52 6.13
CA GLN A 192 -29.03 -14.34 6.32
C GLN A 192 -30.30 -13.53 6.63
N ILE A 193 -30.18 -12.21 6.86
CA ILE A 193 -31.34 -11.35 7.07
C ILE A 193 -32.13 -11.22 5.76
N ARG A 194 -33.44 -11.51 5.83
CA ARG A 194 -34.36 -11.52 4.67
C ARG A 194 -35.44 -10.47 4.74
N ASP A 195 -35.56 -9.77 5.86
CA ASP A 195 -36.49 -8.68 6.00
C ASP A 195 -35.71 -7.36 5.88
N LEU A 196 -35.98 -6.63 4.80
CA LEU A 196 -35.40 -5.32 4.55
C LEU A 196 -35.62 -4.38 5.74
N LYS A 197 -36.76 -4.47 6.44
CA LYS A 197 -37.05 -3.65 7.63
C LYS A 197 -36.03 -3.82 8.73
N LEU A 198 -35.56 -5.05 8.93
CA LEU A 198 -34.60 -5.36 9.98
C LEU A 198 -33.24 -4.75 9.66
N LEU A 199 -32.92 -4.57 8.36
CA LEU A 199 -31.68 -3.94 7.89
C LEU A 199 -31.71 -2.40 7.93
N VAL A 200 -32.90 -1.78 7.89
CA VAL A 200 -33.05 -0.31 7.92
C VAL A 200 -32.31 0.37 9.10
N PRO A 201 -32.47 -0.05 10.37
CA PRO A 201 -31.77 0.60 11.49
C PRO A 201 -30.25 0.44 11.41
N PHE A 202 -29.73 -0.73 11.01
CA PHE A 202 -28.30 -0.93 10.77
C PHE A 202 -27.77 0.00 9.70
N SER A 203 -28.55 0.20 8.63
CA SER A 203 -28.20 1.14 7.57
C SER A 203 -28.18 2.59 8.04
N ALA A 204 -29.01 2.98 9.02
CA ALA A 204 -28.95 4.32 9.61
C ALA A 204 -27.67 4.52 10.44
N ILE A 205 -27.32 3.53 11.27
CA ILE A 205 -26.09 3.51 12.06
C ILE A 205 -24.85 3.53 11.14
N ALA A 206 -24.87 2.74 10.07
CA ALA A 206 -23.80 2.74 9.08
C ALA A 206 -23.51 4.13 8.51
N ASN A 207 -24.54 4.92 8.16
CA ASN A 207 -24.31 6.27 7.65
C ASN A 207 -23.71 7.20 8.70
N LEU A 208 -24.11 7.06 9.97
CA LEU A 208 -23.52 7.82 11.05
C LEU A 208 -22.02 7.51 11.17
N PHE A 209 -21.66 6.23 11.12
CA PHE A 209 -20.26 5.79 11.15
C PHE A 209 -19.46 6.29 9.94
N VAL A 210 -20.05 6.28 8.74
CA VAL A 210 -19.42 6.86 7.54
C VAL A 210 -19.17 8.36 7.73
N ILE A 211 -20.17 9.13 8.19
CA ILE A 211 -20.02 10.58 8.40
C ILE A 211 -18.93 10.88 9.43
N VAL A 212 -18.92 10.18 10.56
CA VAL A 212 -17.92 10.36 11.62
C VAL A 212 -16.53 10.00 11.11
N THR A 213 -16.38 8.85 10.45
CA THR A 213 -15.10 8.43 9.86
C THR A 213 -14.62 9.45 8.85
N PHE A 214 -15.50 9.92 7.96
CA PHE A 214 -15.15 10.92 6.95
C PHE A 214 -14.65 12.22 7.58
N ALA A 215 -15.29 12.69 8.66
CA ALA A 215 -14.82 13.86 9.40
C ALA A 215 -13.43 13.65 10.02
N ILE A 216 -13.16 12.47 10.58
CA ILE A 216 -11.83 12.11 11.11
C ILE A 216 -10.79 12.05 10.00
N THR A 217 -11.12 11.46 8.86
CA THR A 217 -10.21 11.38 7.71
C THR A 217 -9.87 12.76 7.18
N LEU A 218 -10.85 13.65 7.06
CA LEU A 218 -10.61 15.04 6.68
C LEU A 218 -9.73 15.78 7.70
N TYR A 219 -9.93 15.53 8.99
CA TYR A 219 -9.10 16.10 10.04
C TYR A 219 -7.62 15.72 9.86
N TYR A 220 -7.32 14.43 9.68
CA TYR A 220 -5.94 13.99 9.45
C TYR A 220 -5.37 14.52 8.13
N MET A 221 -6.16 14.46 7.05
CA MET A 221 -5.74 14.91 5.72
C MET A 221 -5.31 16.38 5.71
N PHE A 222 -6.04 17.26 6.39
CA PHE A 222 -5.73 18.70 6.41
C PHE A 222 -4.75 19.11 7.52
N ASN A 223 -4.38 18.19 8.41
CA ASN A 223 -3.37 18.45 9.44
C ASN A 223 -1.94 18.10 8.96
N GLU A 224 -1.83 17.30 7.90
CA GLU A 224 -0.57 17.01 7.20
C GLU A 224 -0.21 18.14 6.22
N SER A 225 1.08 18.25 5.87
CA SER A 225 1.55 19.27 4.93
C SER A 225 1.12 18.97 3.48
N LEU A 226 0.49 19.93 2.82
CA LEU A 226 0.12 19.81 1.40
C LEU A 226 1.35 20.07 0.50
N VAL A 227 1.94 19.01 -0.06
CA VAL A 227 3.11 19.09 -0.95
C VAL A 227 2.68 18.93 -2.40
N PHE A 228 3.02 19.89 -3.25
CA PHE A 228 2.64 19.90 -4.68
C PHE A 228 3.80 19.57 -5.63
N ASP A 229 5.04 19.85 -5.23
CA ASP A 229 6.21 19.90 -6.13
C ASP A 229 6.68 18.52 -6.61
N ASP A 230 6.26 17.45 -5.95
CA ASP A 230 6.65 16.05 -6.19
C ASP A 230 5.64 15.27 -7.04
N LYS A 231 4.52 15.87 -7.45
CA LYS A 231 3.38 15.15 -8.05
C LYS A 231 3.16 15.50 -9.52
N PRO A 232 3.01 14.50 -10.41
CA PRO A 232 2.76 14.75 -11.82
C PRO A 232 1.40 15.41 -12.05
N TYR A 233 1.37 16.41 -12.95
CA TYR A 233 0.11 17.01 -13.42
C TYR A 233 -0.75 16.02 -14.22
N ILE A 234 -0.09 15.13 -14.98
CA ILE A 234 -0.69 14.05 -15.78
C ILE A 234 0.17 12.80 -15.58
N ALA A 235 -0.45 11.69 -15.19
CA ALA A 235 0.21 10.39 -15.01
C ALA A 235 0.54 9.70 -16.35
N LYS A 236 1.22 8.56 -16.28
CA LYS A 236 1.56 7.76 -17.47
C LYS A 236 0.27 7.28 -18.16
N ALA A 237 0.26 7.28 -19.49
CA ALA A 237 -0.90 6.86 -20.29
C ALA A 237 -1.37 5.42 -19.98
N SER A 238 -0.46 4.55 -19.53
CA SER A 238 -0.75 3.18 -19.11
C SER A 238 -1.58 3.08 -17.82
N GLN A 239 -1.59 4.11 -16.96
CA GLN A 239 -2.33 4.13 -15.69
C GLN A 239 -3.73 4.75 -15.83
N LEU A 240 -3.96 5.54 -16.88
CA LEU A 240 -5.26 6.19 -17.12
C LEU A 240 -6.45 5.21 -17.19
N PRO A 241 -6.33 3.98 -17.73
CA PRO A 241 -7.42 3.00 -17.66
C PRO A 241 -7.85 2.64 -16.24
N LEU A 242 -6.90 2.51 -15.28
CA LEU A 242 -7.20 2.26 -13.86
C LEU A 242 -7.93 3.46 -13.25
N PHE A 243 -7.50 4.68 -13.57
CA PHE A 243 -8.21 5.90 -13.17
C PHE A 243 -9.66 5.88 -13.65
N PHE A 244 -9.90 5.68 -14.95
CA PHE A 244 -11.26 5.67 -15.50
C PHE A 244 -12.13 4.60 -14.85
N ALA A 245 -11.59 3.40 -14.64
CA ALA A 245 -12.31 2.30 -14.00
C ALA A 245 -12.67 2.61 -12.54
N THR A 246 -11.74 3.15 -11.76
CA THR A 246 -11.96 3.52 -10.36
C THR A 246 -12.97 4.66 -10.21
N VAL A 247 -12.93 5.69 -11.07
CA VAL A 247 -13.93 6.77 -11.03
C VAL A 247 -15.32 6.25 -11.44
N ILE A 248 -15.41 5.39 -12.46
CA ILE A 248 -16.68 4.78 -12.87
C ILE A 248 -17.24 3.90 -11.75
N PHE A 249 -16.40 3.13 -11.05
CA PHE A 249 -16.79 2.38 -9.87
C PHE A 249 -17.29 3.30 -8.76
N ALA A 250 -16.56 4.38 -8.46
CA ALA A 250 -16.94 5.30 -7.40
C ALA A 250 -18.30 5.96 -7.67
N MET A 251 -18.59 6.23 -8.94
CA MET A 251 -19.87 6.76 -9.42
C MET A 251 -20.99 5.69 -9.50
N GLU A 252 -20.83 4.55 -8.82
CA GLU A 252 -21.88 3.56 -8.67
C GLU A 252 -23.17 4.21 -8.12
N GLY A 253 -24.31 3.76 -8.67
CA GLY A 253 -25.63 4.04 -8.11
C GLY A 253 -26.77 3.54 -9.00
N ILE A 254 -26.47 3.01 -10.19
CA ILE A 254 -27.47 2.67 -11.22
C ILE A 254 -28.56 1.70 -10.73
N GLY A 255 -28.21 0.77 -9.84
CA GLY A 255 -29.15 -0.21 -9.28
C GLY A 255 -30.26 0.39 -8.41
N VAL A 256 -30.04 1.57 -7.81
CA VAL A 256 -31.05 2.25 -6.97
C VAL A 256 -31.83 3.33 -7.69
N VAL A 257 -31.35 3.80 -8.85
CA VAL A 257 -31.96 4.92 -9.59
C VAL A 257 -33.43 4.65 -9.88
N MET A 258 -33.72 3.53 -10.56
CA MET A 258 -35.09 3.18 -10.96
C MET A 258 -35.99 2.91 -9.75
N PRO A 259 -35.58 2.12 -8.74
CA PRO A 259 -36.36 1.96 -7.50
C PRO A 259 -36.68 3.28 -6.78
N VAL A 260 -35.71 4.18 -6.66
CA VAL A 260 -35.90 5.49 -6.02
C VAL A 260 -36.88 6.33 -6.83
N GLU A 261 -36.70 6.46 -8.14
CA GLU A 261 -37.62 7.20 -9.02
C GLU A 261 -39.05 6.65 -8.96
N ASN A 262 -39.19 5.32 -9.00
CA ASN A 262 -40.48 4.64 -9.00
C ASN A 262 -41.24 4.82 -7.68
N SER A 263 -40.54 5.03 -6.56
CA SER A 263 -41.15 5.21 -5.24
C SER A 263 -41.50 6.67 -4.90
N MET A 264 -41.14 7.65 -5.74
CA MET A 264 -41.36 9.07 -5.44
C MET A 264 -42.84 9.48 -5.49
N LYS A 265 -43.25 10.35 -4.54
CA LYS A 265 -44.57 11.03 -4.60
C LYS A 265 -44.73 11.90 -5.84
N THR A 266 -43.65 12.57 -6.26
CA THR A 266 -43.62 13.50 -7.40
C THR A 266 -42.49 13.14 -8.37
N PRO A 267 -42.67 12.09 -9.20
CA PRO A 267 -41.59 11.58 -10.05
C PRO A 267 -41.08 12.58 -11.10
N LYS A 268 -41.92 13.55 -11.50
CA LYS A 268 -41.54 14.67 -12.38
C LYS A 268 -40.36 15.48 -11.82
N HIS A 269 -40.19 15.55 -10.50
CA HIS A 269 -39.05 16.22 -9.88
C HIS A 269 -37.73 15.44 -10.03
N PHE A 270 -37.75 14.14 -10.33
CA PHE A 270 -36.53 13.34 -10.42
C PHE A 270 -35.55 13.92 -11.47
N LEU A 271 -36.06 14.22 -12.66
CA LEU A 271 -35.33 14.90 -13.74
C LEU A 271 -35.70 16.39 -13.85
N GLY A 272 -36.92 16.79 -13.47
CA GLY A 272 -37.46 18.15 -13.58
C GLY A 272 -36.98 19.11 -12.49
N CYS A 273 -37.78 20.09 -12.09
CA CYS A 273 -37.39 21.06 -11.04
C CYS A 273 -38.13 20.78 -9.73
N PRO A 274 -37.45 20.56 -8.58
CA PRO A 274 -35.99 20.57 -8.35
C PRO A 274 -35.36 19.22 -8.74
N SER A 275 -34.35 19.25 -9.62
CA SER A 275 -33.79 18.05 -10.29
C SER A 275 -33.03 17.17 -9.30
N VAL A 276 -33.73 16.17 -8.75
CA VAL A 276 -33.19 15.30 -7.68
C VAL A 276 -31.91 14.61 -8.12
N LEU A 277 -31.88 14.07 -9.33
CA LEU A 277 -30.72 13.38 -9.88
C LEU A 277 -29.52 14.33 -10.04
N ASN A 278 -29.71 15.46 -10.73
CA ASN A 278 -28.61 16.37 -11.03
C ASN A 278 -28.04 17.03 -9.76
N MET A 279 -28.89 17.38 -8.80
CA MET A 279 -28.42 17.94 -7.52
C MET A 279 -27.65 16.90 -6.70
N ALA A 280 -28.10 15.65 -6.65
CA ALA A 280 -27.39 14.58 -5.95
C ALA A 280 -26.03 14.32 -6.61
N MET A 281 -25.99 14.17 -7.93
CA MET A 281 -24.75 13.90 -8.66
C MET A 281 -23.76 15.07 -8.60
N LEU A 282 -24.22 16.32 -8.65
CA LEU A 282 -23.34 17.49 -8.49
C LEU A 282 -22.59 17.45 -7.16
N ILE A 283 -23.29 17.13 -6.06
CA ILE A 283 -22.69 17.03 -4.73
C ILE A 283 -21.70 15.85 -4.67
N VAL A 284 -22.09 14.68 -5.18
CA VAL A 284 -21.23 13.48 -5.21
C VAL A 284 -19.94 13.75 -6.00
N VAL A 285 -20.05 14.28 -7.22
CA VAL A 285 -18.89 14.57 -8.08
C VAL A 285 -17.96 15.59 -7.44
N THR A 286 -18.51 16.63 -6.80
CA THR A 286 -17.72 17.66 -6.11
C THR A 286 -16.98 17.06 -4.91
N LEU A 287 -17.65 16.23 -4.11
CA LEU A 287 -17.03 15.55 -2.97
C LEU A 287 -15.90 14.61 -3.42
N TYR A 288 -16.10 13.88 -4.51
CA TYR A 288 -15.09 12.94 -5.02
C TYR A 288 -13.88 13.63 -5.59
N ALA A 289 -14.10 14.72 -6.34
CA ALA A 289 -13.02 15.56 -6.83
C ALA A 289 -12.22 16.16 -5.67
N THR A 290 -12.90 16.63 -4.62
CA THR A 290 -12.26 17.22 -3.43
C THR A 290 -11.41 16.18 -2.70
N ILE A 291 -11.98 15.01 -2.39
CA ILE A 291 -11.28 13.95 -1.66
C ILE A 291 -10.15 13.35 -2.48
N GLY A 292 -10.37 13.10 -3.76
CA GLY A 292 -9.33 12.60 -4.65
C GLY A 292 -8.16 13.56 -4.77
N PHE A 293 -8.44 14.85 -4.98
CA PHE A 293 -7.42 15.89 -5.10
C PHE A 293 -6.61 16.07 -3.82
N PHE A 294 -7.27 16.35 -2.68
CA PHE A 294 -6.57 16.60 -1.43
C PHE A 294 -5.93 15.33 -0.86
N GLY A 295 -6.58 14.17 -0.99
CA GLY A 295 -6.01 12.91 -0.56
C GLY A 295 -4.73 12.56 -1.32
N TYR A 296 -4.70 12.77 -2.63
CA TYR A 296 -3.48 12.54 -3.42
C TYR A 296 -2.38 13.58 -3.12
N ILE A 297 -2.72 14.86 -2.94
CA ILE A 297 -1.74 15.89 -2.56
C ILE A 297 -1.12 15.61 -1.19
N THR A 298 -1.91 15.09 -0.26
CA THR A 298 -1.45 14.80 1.10
C THR A 298 -0.52 13.59 1.13
N TYR A 299 -0.91 12.48 0.51
CA TYR A 299 -0.21 11.20 0.66
C TYR A 299 0.69 10.81 -0.52
N GLY A 300 0.58 11.45 -1.68
CA GLY A 300 1.45 11.23 -2.83
C GLY A 300 1.53 9.78 -3.30
N SER A 301 2.74 9.22 -3.36
CA SER A 301 2.96 7.82 -3.76
C SER A 301 2.46 6.81 -2.71
N GLU A 302 2.26 7.24 -1.46
CA GLU A 302 1.85 6.37 -0.35
C GLU A 302 0.35 6.14 -0.28
N VAL A 303 -0.45 6.73 -1.18
CA VAL A 303 -1.90 6.51 -1.21
C VAL A 303 -2.16 5.01 -1.34
N ARG A 304 -3.12 4.51 -0.56
CA ARG A 304 -3.57 3.11 -0.59
C ARG A 304 -4.98 3.01 -1.17
N GLY A 305 -5.40 1.78 -1.50
CA GLY A 305 -6.72 1.47 -2.08
C GLY A 305 -7.95 2.11 -1.40
N SER A 306 -7.81 2.55 -0.14
CA SER A 306 -8.75 3.41 0.56
C SER A 306 -8.00 4.42 1.42
N ILE A 307 -8.44 5.67 1.42
CA ILE A 307 -7.86 6.75 2.23
C ILE A 307 -7.88 6.47 3.75
N THR A 308 -8.81 5.63 4.23
CA THR A 308 -8.83 5.22 5.64
C THR A 308 -7.63 4.35 6.02
N LEU A 309 -7.03 3.67 5.04
CA LEU A 309 -5.83 2.85 5.24
C LEU A 309 -4.55 3.69 5.27
N ASN A 310 -4.63 4.98 4.90
CA ASN A 310 -3.55 5.96 5.03
C ASN A 310 -3.50 6.64 6.40
N LEU A 311 -4.50 6.42 7.26
CA LEU A 311 -4.50 6.99 8.60
C LEU A 311 -3.38 6.38 9.46
N PRO A 312 -2.73 7.21 10.31
CA PRO A 312 -1.55 6.79 11.08
C PRO A 312 -1.85 5.58 11.97
N TYR A 313 -0.83 4.77 12.19
CA TYR A 313 -0.92 3.58 13.04
C TYR A 313 -0.80 3.95 14.53
N GLY A 314 -1.54 3.23 15.39
CA GLY A 314 -1.47 3.37 16.85
C GLY A 314 -2.06 4.66 17.42
N ALA A 315 -2.67 5.50 16.58
CA ALA A 315 -3.37 6.70 17.03
C ALA A 315 -4.84 6.38 17.33
N PRO A 316 -5.33 6.54 18.58
CA PRO A 316 -6.67 6.07 18.96
C PRO A 316 -7.81 6.62 18.10
N LEU A 317 -7.68 7.85 17.60
CA LEU A 317 -8.68 8.46 16.73
C LEU A 317 -8.66 7.88 15.31
N ALA A 318 -7.48 7.55 14.78
CA ALA A 318 -7.32 6.87 13.49
C ALA A 318 -7.84 5.43 13.54
N ASP A 319 -7.53 4.71 14.62
CA ASP A 319 -8.00 3.33 14.80
C ASP A 319 -9.52 3.29 14.99
N ALA A 320 -10.08 4.25 15.75
CA ALA A 320 -11.53 4.42 15.84
C ALA A 320 -12.17 4.63 14.46
N ALA A 321 -11.57 5.45 13.59
CA ALA A 321 -12.07 5.65 12.22
C ALA A 321 -12.03 4.37 11.39
N LYS A 322 -10.93 3.60 11.44
CA LYS A 322 -10.81 2.30 10.73
C LYS A 322 -11.87 1.31 11.21
N ILE A 323 -12.08 1.18 12.52
CA ILE A 323 -13.10 0.28 13.10
C ILE A 323 -14.52 0.75 12.71
N LEU A 324 -14.82 2.04 12.85
CA LEU A 324 -16.14 2.59 12.51
C LEU A 324 -16.46 2.36 11.04
N MET A 325 -15.49 2.55 10.14
CA MET A 325 -15.68 2.28 8.72
C MET A 325 -15.89 0.79 8.44
N ALA A 326 -15.10 -0.10 9.06
CA ALA A 326 -15.28 -1.55 8.92
C ALA A 326 -16.70 -1.98 9.35
N LEU A 327 -17.20 -1.46 10.48
CA LEU A 327 -18.56 -1.72 10.95
C LEU A 327 -19.63 -1.12 10.02
N ALA A 328 -19.39 0.07 9.48
CA ALA A 328 -20.31 0.70 8.53
C ALA A 328 -20.48 -0.12 7.24
N ILE A 329 -19.37 -0.63 6.71
CA ILE A 329 -19.35 -1.48 5.52
C ILE A 329 -19.99 -2.82 5.83
N LEU A 330 -19.72 -3.42 7.00
CA LEU A 330 -20.37 -4.66 7.43
C LEU A 330 -21.92 -4.53 7.48
N PHE A 331 -22.43 -3.40 7.96
CA PHE A 331 -23.88 -3.14 7.95
C PHE A 331 -24.42 -2.83 6.53
N THR A 332 -23.61 -2.22 5.67
CA THR A 332 -23.96 -1.93 4.28
C THR A 332 -24.00 -3.21 3.43
N PHE A 333 -23.08 -4.14 3.69
CA PHE A 333 -23.02 -5.47 3.08
C PHE A 333 -24.37 -6.20 3.17
N GLY A 334 -25.03 -6.16 4.34
CA GLY A 334 -26.33 -6.81 4.50
C GLY A 334 -27.41 -6.27 3.56
N LEU A 335 -27.44 -4.96 3.34
CA LEU A 335 -28.38 -4.31 2.43
C LEU A 335 -28.04 -4.59 0.96
N GLN A 336 -26.76 -4.46 0.60
CA GLN A 336 -26.31 -4.72 -0.77
C GLN A 336 -26.49 -6.19 -1.15
N PHE A 337 -26.23 -7.12 -0.22
CA PHE A 337 -26.41 -8.55 -0.44
C PHE A 337 -27.88 -8.97 -0.52
N TYR A 338 -28.80 -8.24 0.12
CA TYR A 338 -30.24 -8.54 0.07
C TYR A 338 -30.79 -8.44 -1.36
N ILE A 339 -30.42 -7.40 -2.11
CA ILE A 339 -30.94 -7.09 -3.45
C ILE A 339 -30.72 -8.23 -4.47
N PRO A 340 -29.47 -8.66 -4.78
CA PRO A 340 -29.23 -9.68 -5.79
C PRO A 340 -29.77 -11.05 -5.37
N ASN A 341 -29.86 -11.33 -4.06
CA ASN A 341 -30.45 -12.57 -3.57
C ASN A 341 -31.97 -12.60 -3.72
N ASP A 342 -32.65 -11.46 -3.59
CA ASP A 342 -34.09 -11.41 -3.85
C ASP A 342 -34.37 -11.60 -5.35
N ILE A 343 -33.60 -10.94 -6.22
CA ILE A 343 -33.65 -11.13 -7.68
C ILE A 343 -33.40 -12.61 -8.05
N LEU A 344 -32.33 -13.20 -7.52
CA LEU A 344 -31.98 -14.59 -7.74
C LEU A 344 -33.09 -15.53 -7.26
N TRP A 345 -33.62 -15.28 -6.05
CA TRP A 345 -34.68 -16.10 -5.48
C TRP A 345 -35.95 -16.08 -6.34
N ILE A 346 -36.36 -14.91 -6.85
CA ILE A 346 -37.52 -14.79 -7.75
C ILE A 346 -37.33 -15.66 -9.00
N LYS A 347 -36.10 -15.72 -9.54
CA LYS A 347 -35.76 -16.50 -10.74
C LYS A 347 -35.65 -18.01 -10.51
N ILE A 348 -35.41 -18.47 -9.29
CA ILE A 348 -35.18 -19.91 -9.04
C ILE A 348 -36.26 -20.59 -8.19
N LYS A 349 -37.09 -19.83 -7.45
CA LYS A 349 -38.05 -20.38 -6.48
C LYS A 349 -39.04 -21.38 -7.06
N HIS A 350 -39.37 -21.26 -8.36
CA HIS A 350 -40.34 -22.15 -9.03
C HIS A 350 -39.78 -23.55 -9.32
N TYR A 351 -38.45 -23.73 -9.32
CA TYR A 351 -37.83 -25.05 -9.44
C TYR A 351 -37.90 -25.87 -8.14
N PHE A 352 -38.29 -25.25 -7.02
CA PHE A 352 -38.22 -25.85 -5.69
C PHE A 352 -39.59 -25.94 -5.02
N LYS A 353 -39.80 -27.02 -4.26
CA LYS A 353 -41.02 -27.22 -3.47
C LYS A 353 -41.09 -26.19 -2.33
N PRO A 354 -42.26 -25.57 -2.05
CA PRO A 354 -42.44 -24.55 -1.01
C PRO A 354 -41.88 -24.92 0.37
N LYS A 355 -42.05 -26.18 0.78
CA LYS A 355 -41.53 -26.71 2.06
C LYS A 355 -40.00 -26.61 2.21
N ASN A 356 -39.26 -26.58 1.10
CA ASN A 356 -37.80 -26.50 1.09
C ASN A 356 -37.29 -25.07 0.87
N HIS A 357 -38.16 -24.10 0.61
CA HIS A 357 -37.77 -22.73 0.24
C HIS A 357 -36.83 -22.10 1.27
N ASN A 358 -37.15 -22.21 2.56
CA ASN A 358 -36.32 -21.66 3.63
C ASN A 358 -34.92 -22.31 3.67
N ARG A 359 -34.83 -23.64 3.59
CA ARG A 359 -33.55 -24.37 3.62
C ARG A 359 -32.67 -24.02 2.41
N ILE A 360 -33.29 -23.90 1.24
CA ILE A 360 -32.60 -23.58 -0.01
C ILE A 360 -32.09 -22.13 0.01
N GLN A 361 -32.90 -21.19 0.50
CA GLN A 361 -32.46 -19.80 0.65
C GLN A 361 -31.26 -19.67 1.61
N ILE A 362 -31.28 -20.39 2.74
CA ILE A 362 -30.13 -20.43 3.68
C ILE A 362 -28.89 -20.92 2.94
N LEU A 363 -28.99 -22.11 2.33
CA LEU A 363 -27.87 -22.76 1.66
C LEU A 363 -27.31 -21.90 0.53
N LEU A 364 -28.18 -21.33 -0.31
CA LEU A 364 -27.81 -20.47 -1.44
C LEU A 364 -27.03 -19.25 -0.95
N ARG A 365 -27.56 -18.52 0.04
CA ARG A 365 -26.92 -17.33 0.59
C ARG A 365 -25.57 -17.66 1.23
N THR A 366 -25.50 -18.75 1.99
CA THR A 366 -24.23 -19.22 2.59
C THR A 366 -23.20 -19.55 1.51
N ILE A 367 -23.58 -20.30 0.47
CA ILE A 367 -22.67 -20.65 -0.62
C ILE A 367 -22.15 -19.40 -1.33
N ILE A 368 -23.01 -18.43 -1.63
CA ILE A 368 -22.60 -17.20 -2.32
C ILE A 368 -21.62 -16.40 -1.45
N ILE A 369 -21.86 -16.29 -0.13
CA ILE A 369 -20.93 -15.60 0.79
C ILE A 369 -19.59 -16.32 0.86
N LEU A 370 -19.59 -17.66 0.92
CA LEU A 370 -18.35 -18.45 0.93
C LEU A 370 -17.57 -18.32 -0.38
N ILE A 371 -18.25 -18.30 -1.53
CA ILE A 371 -17.62 -18.03 -2.83
C ILE A 371 -17.02 -16.62 -2.84
N SER A 372 -17.77 -15.62 -2.37
CA SER A 372 -17.30 -14.23 -2.30
C SER A 372 -16.06 -14.11 -1.41
N GLY A 373 -16.06 -14.79 -0.26
CA GLY A 373 -14.90 -14.91 0.62
C GLY A 373 -13.70 -15.63 0.00
N GLY A 374 -13.95 -16.68 -0.78
CA GLY A 374 -12.91 -17.38 -1.52
C GLY A 374 -12.25 -16.51 -2.58
N VAL A 375 -13.04 -15.73 -3.32
CA VAL A 375 -12.52 -14.75 -4.29
C VAL A 375 -11.75 -13.63 -3.58
N ALA A 376 -12.27 -13.11 -2.48
CA ALA A 376 -11.59 -12.12 -1.64
C ALA A 376 -10.24 -12.66 -1.10
N ALA A 377 -10.17 -13.92 -0.70
CA ALA A 377 -8.93 -14.54 -0.22
C ALA A 377 -7.91 -14.80 -1.34
N ALA A 378 -8.38 -15.02 -2.57
CA ALA A 378 -7.55 -15.21 -3.75
C ALA A 378 -6.93 -13.89 -4.24
N ILE A 379 -7.65 -12.77 -4.13
CA ILE A 379 -7.20 -11.44 -4.54
C ILE A 379 -7.40 -10.48 -3.35
N PRO A 380 -6.49 -10.49 -2.35
CA PRO A 380 -6.65 -9.71 -1.12
C PRO A 380 -6.29 -8.22 -1.27
N ASN A 381 -5.95 -7.77 -2.49
CA ASN A 381 -5.61 -6.38 -2.77
C ASN A 381 -6.84 -5.58 -3.20
N LEU A 382 -7.07 -4.47 -2.50
CA LEU A 382 -8.30 -3.69 -2.64
C LEU A 382 -8.38 -2.93 -3.96
N GLU A 383 -7.29 -2.30 -4.41
CA GLU A 383 -7.28 -1.42 -5.59
C GLU A 383 -7.53 -2.18 -6.91
N PRO A 384 -6.75 -3.21 -7.27
CA PRO A 384 -6.97 -3.90 -8.54
C PRO A 384 -8.36 -4.53 -8.61
N PHE A 385 -8.91 -4.93 -7.46
CA PHE A 385 -10.27 -5.44 -7.37
C PHE A 385 -11.30 -4.34 -7.68
N ILE A 386 -11.23 -3.19 -7.01
CA ILE A 386 -12.13 -2.05 -7.25
C ILE A 386 -12.14 -1.66 -8.73
N SER A 387 -10.95 -1.51 -9.32
CA SER A 387 -10.79 -1.16 -10.73
C SER A 387 -11.40 -2.24 -11.65
N LEU A 388 -11.17 -3.54 -11.36
CA LEU A 388 -11.76 -4.63 -12.16
C LEU A 388 -13.30 -4.61 -12.13
N VAL A 389 -13.90 -4.36 -10.97
CA VAL A 389 -15.37 -4.26 -10.83
C VAL A 389 -15.91 -3.06 -11.62
N GLY A 390 -15.24 -1.91 -11.51
CA GLY A 390 -15.51 -0.70 -12.29
C GLY A 390 -15.47 -0.94 -13.80
N ALA A 391 -14.37 -1.52 -14.26
CA ALA A 391 -14.13 -1.80 -15.66
C ALA A 391 -15.14 -2.78 -16.23
N VAL A 392 -15.46 -3.88 -15.53
CA VAL A 392 -16.33 -4.93 -16.07
C VAL A 392 -17.80 -4.55 -15.99
N PHE A 393 -18.29 -4.28 -14.78
CA PHE A 393 -19.73 -4.25 -14.56
C PHE A 393 -20.32 -2.87 -14.80
N PHE A 394 -19.65 -1.81 -14.36
CA PHE A 394 -20.18 -0.45 -14.46
C PHE A 394 -20.00 0.18 -15.84
N SER A 395 -18.96 -0.18 -16.60
CA SER A 395 -18.88 0.21 -18.01
C SER A 395 -20.06 -0.37 -18.82
N LEU A 396 -20.44 -1.62 -18.55
CA LEU A 396 -21.55 -2.30 -19.20
C LEU A 396 -22.91 -1.75 -18.74
N LEU A 397 -23.18 -1.72 -17.44
CA LEU A 397 -24.48 -1.30 -16.90
C LEU A 397 -24.68 0.22 -16.88
N GLY A 398 -23.63 0.96 -16.55
CA GLY A 398 -23.68 2.41 -16.34
C GLY A 398 -23.62 3.20 -17.66
N ILE A 399 -22.89 2.70 -18.66
CA ILE A 399 -22.65 3.45 -19.91
C ILE A 399 -23.23 2.72 -21.14
N PHE A 400 -22.86 1.45 -21.33
CA PHE A 400 -23.24 0.72 -22.54
C PHE A 400 -24.75 0.47 -22.65
N VAL A 401 -25.37 -0.09 -21.61
CA VAL A 401 -26.81 -0.44 -21.63
C VAL A 401 -27.69 0.80 -21.82
N PRO A 402 -27.54 1.91 -21.07
CA PRO A 402 -28.35 3.11 -21.28
C PRO A 402 -28.25 3.67 -22.72
N SER A 403 -27.03 3.73 -23.27
CA SER A 403 -26.77 4.24 -24.62
C SER A 403 -27.39 3.36 -25.70
N PHE A 404 -27.31 2.03 -25.53
CA PHE A 404 -27.91 1.07 -26.45
C PHE A 404 -29.44 1.08 -26.38
N VAL A 405 -30.00 1.09 -25.17
CA VAL A 405 -31.45 1.09 -24.93
C VAL A 405 -32.09 2.39 -25.45
N GLU A 406 -31.48 3.56 -25.24
CA GLU A 406 -31.98 4.82 -25.83
C GLU A 406 -32.01 4.72 -27.38
N THR A 407 -30.95 4.19 -27.98
CA THR A 407 -30.86 4.02 -29.44
C THR A 407 -31.97 3.11 -29.97
N ALA A 408 -32.18 1.96 -29.31
CA ALA A 408 -33.22 1.00 -29.69
C ALA A 408 -34.64 1.59 -29.54
N PHE A 409 -34.87 2.43 -28.53
CA PHE A 409 -36.15 3.09 -28.30
C PHE A 409 -36.48 4.15 -29.36
N LEU A 410 -35.49 4.95 -29.76
CA LEU A 410 -35.66 6.06 -30.71
C LEU A 410 -35.64 5.64 -32.18
N TRP A 411 -35.27 4.39 -32.47
CA TRP A 411 -35.14 3.89 -33.84
C TRP A 411 -36.48 3.68 -34.55
N PRO A 412 -36.62 4.02 -35.86
CA PRO A 412 -35.69 4.78 -36.71
C PRO A 412 -35.97 6.29 -36.75
N ASN A 413 -37.14 6.72 -36.27
CA ASN A 413 -37.73 8.02 -36.64
C ASN A 413 -37.44 9.17 -35.66
N HIS A 414 -36.88 8.89 -34.47
CA HIS A 414 -36.68 9.90 -33.41
C HIS A 414 -35.21 10.14 -33.04
N LEU A 415 -34.29 9.88 -33.98
CA LEU A 415 -32.83 10.03 -33.79
C LEU A 415 -32.32 11.49 -33.87
N GLY A 416 -33.20 12.45 -34.18
CA GLY A 416 -32.86 13.87 -34.30
C GLY A 416 -32.21 14.25 -35.65
N CYS A 417 -31.93 15.54 -35.84
CA CYS A 417 -31.26 16.06 -37.03
C CYS A 417 -29.88 15.40 -37.20
N PHE A 418 -29.54 15.02 -38.44
CA PHE A 418 -28.31 14.29 -38.79
C PHE A 418 -28.08 12.99 -37.98
N LYS A 419 -29.12 12.43 -37.36
CA LYS A 419 -29.03 11.28 -36.43
C LYS A 419 -27.99 11.51 -35.32
N TRP A 420 -27.81 12.74 -34.84
CA TRP A 420 -26.82 13.08 -33.80
C TRP A 420 -26.91 12.17 -32.56
N LYS A 421 -28.13 11.78 -32.14
CA LYS A 421 -28.30 10.88 -30.98
C LYS A 421 -27.69 9.50 -31.21
N LEU A 422 -27.73 9.00 -32.44
CA LEU A 422 -27.08 7.75 -32.83
C LEU A 422 -25.56 7.87 -32.73
N ILE A 423 -24.97 8.94 -33.30
CA ILE A 423 -23.52 9.18 -33.28
C ILE A 423 -23.03 9.25 -31.83
N LYS A 424 -23.70 10.07 -31.00
CA LYS A 424 -23.41 10.20 -29.56
C LYS A 424 -23.47 8.84 -28.85
N ASN A 425 -24.52 8.06 -29.04
CA ASN A 425 -24.66 6.75 -28.39
C ASN A 425 -23.64 5.72 -28.88
N VAL A 426 -23.25 5.75 -30.16
CA VAL A 426 -22.16 4.92 -30.69
C VAL A 426 -20.83 5.26 -30.02
N ILE A 427 -20.52 6.56 -29.85
CA ILE A 427 -19.32 7.00 -29.12
C ILE A 427 -19.34 6.49 -27.68
N LEU A 428 -20.47 6.60 -26.97
CA LEU A 428 -20.62 6.10 -25.60
C LEU A 428 -20.44 4.58 -25.51
N CYS A 429 -21.00 3.82 -26.46
CA CYS A 429 -20.80 2.37 -26.51
C CYS A 429 -19.34 1.99 -26.77
N ILE A 430 -18.64 2.71 -27.66
CA ILE A 430 -17.21 2.49 -27.91
C ILE A 430 -16.41 2.81 -26.66
N LEU A 431 -16.66 3.94 -26.01
CA LEU A 431 -16.01 4.33 -24.77
C LEU A 431 -16.20 3.28 -23.67
N ALA A 432 -17.42 2.74 -23.53
CA ALA A 432 -17.71 1.69 -22.56
C ALA A 432 -16.92 0.40 -22.84
N ILE A 433 -16.81 0.00 -24.11
CA ILE A 433 -16.02 -1.18 -24.51
C ILE A 433 -14.51 -0.93 -24.28
N LEU A 434 -14.02 0.28 -24.56
CA LEU A 434 -12.63 0.64 -24.30
C LEU A 434 -12.33 0.64 -22.80
N ALA A 435 -13.22 1.20 -21.97
CA ALA A 435 -13.10 1.17 -20.51
C ALA A 435 -13.12 -0.26 -19.98
N LEU A 436 -13.99 -1.12 -20.53
CA LEU A 436 -14.04 -2.55 -20.23
C LEU A 436 -12.71 -3.23 -20.52
N ILE A 437 -12.21 -3.12 -21.75
CA ILE A 437 -10.99 -3.83 -22.18
C ILE A 437 -9.79 -3.27 -21.46
N ALA A 438 -9.54 -1.96 -21.57
CA ALA A 438 -8.33 -1.34 -21.01
C ALA A 438 -8.31 -1.44 -19.48
N GLY A 439 -9.42 -1.17 -18.80
CA GLY A 439 -9.51 -1.26 -17.34
C GLY A 439 -9.37 -2.70 -16.84
N SER A 440 -9.99 -3.68 -17.51
CA SER A 440 -9.85 -5.09 -17.11
C SER A 440 -8.43 -5.60 -17.36
N THR A 441 -7.83 -5.28 -18.51
CA THR A 441 -6.45 -5.68 -18.81
C THR A 441 -5.48 -5.06 -17.81
N ALA A 442 -5.59 -3.76 -17.52
CA ALA A 442 -4.72 -3.12 -16.54
C ALA A 442 -4.86 -3.76 -15.14
N SER A 443 -6.10 -3.96 -14.68
CA SER A 443 -6.35 -4.56 -13.37
C SER A 443 -5.87 -6.02 -13.30
N ILE A 444 -6.05 -6.80 -14.37
CA ILE A 444 -5.58 -8.20 -14.43
C ILE A 444 -4.05 -8.25 -14.46
N ILE A 445 -3.38 -7.39 -15.23
CA ILE A 445 -1.91 -7.31 -15.24
C ILE A 445 -1.40 -6.99 -13.83
N GLU A 446 -2.04 -6.04 -13.14
CA GLU A 446 -1.68 -5.68 -11.78
C GLU A 446 -1.90 -6.86 -10.81
N ILE A 447 -3.04 -7.56 -10.89
CA ILE A 447 -3.30 -8.77 -10.09
C ILE A 447 -2.28 -9.87 -10.39
N ILE A 448 -1.91 -10.05 -11.65
CA ILE A 448 -0.93 -11.07 -12.07
C ILE A 448 0.45 -10.70 -11.56
N ASN A 449 0.86 -9.44 -11.69
CA ASN A 449 2.15 -8.97 -11.16
C ASN A 449 2.20 -9.18 -9.65
N ILE A 450 1.14 -8.79 -8.92
CA ILE A 450 1.09 -8.99 -7.46
C ILE A 450 1.05 -10.47 -7.05
N ASN A 451 0.42 -11.34 -7.84
CA ASN A 451 0.41 -12.79 -7.56
C ASN A 451 1.65 -13.53 -8.08
N ASN A 452 2.40 -12.93 -9.01
CA ASN A 452 3.68 -13.41 -9.52
C ASN A 452 4.87 -12.71 -8.84
N ASP A 453 4.60 -11.84 -7.86
CA ASP A 453 5.62 -11.28 -6.98
C ASP A 453 6.21 -12.46 -6.19
N VAL A 454 7.33 -12.93 -6.71
CA VAL A 454 8.63 -12.88 -6.03
C VAL A 454 8.49 -12.38 -4.57
N PRO A 455 8.91 -13.17 -3.56
CA PRO A 455 8.62 -12.91 -2.15
C PRO A 455 8.77 -11.43 -1.78
N GLU A 456 7.86 -10.90 -0.94
CA GLU A 456 7.70 -9.50 -0.43
C GLU A 456 9.00 -8.73 -0.08
N ASN A 457 10.13 -9.42 -0.08
CA ASN A 457 11.45 -8.90 0.14
C ASN A 457 12.14 -8.46 -1.16
N ILE A 458 11.68 -8.72 -2.39
CA ILE A 458 12.46 -8.37 -3.59
C ILE A 458 12.00 -7.04 -4.20
N ALA A 459 12.79 -5.99 -4.00
CA ALA A 459 12.60 -4.70 -4.65
C ALA A 459 13.26 -4.72 -6.03
N GLN A 460 12.48 -4.43 -7.08
CA GLN A 460 12.97 -4.27 -8.45
C GLN A 460 13.29 -2.80 -8.72
N CYS A 461 14.46 -2.53 -9.30
CA CYS A 461 14.94 -1.18 -9.59
C CYS A 461 15.52 -1.10 -11.00
N HIS A 462 15.18 -0.02 -11.69
CA HIS A 462 15.74 0.35 -12.98
C HIS A 462 16.02 1.84 -12.96
N ALA A 463 17.20 2.25 -13.42
CA ALA A 463 17.56 3.64 -13.61
C ALA A 463 17.31 4.04 -15.07
N TYR A 464 16.88 5.29 -15.30
CA TYR A 464 16.70 5.85 -16.64
C TYR A 464 17.58 7.09 -16.81
N ASP A 465 18.29 7.16 -17.93
CA ASP A 465 19.04 8.34 -18.36
C ASP A 465 18.77 8.69 -19.84
N GLU A 466 19.48 9.68 -20.38
CA GLU A 466 19.36 10.10 -21.79
C GLU A 466 19.76 8.99 -22.79
N LEU A 467 20.50 7.97 -22.35
CA LEU A 467 21.00 6.85 -23.15
C LEU A 467 20.07 5.63 -23.10
N GLY A 468 19.18 5.54 -22.10
CA GLY A 468 18.13 4.53 -22.04
C GLY A 468 17.83 4.05 -20.62
N TRP A 469 17.18 2.89 -20.54
CA TRP A 469 16.98 2.18 -19.28
C TRP A 469 18.18 1.31 -18.94
N SER A 470 18.56 1.26 -17.67
CA SER A 470 19.47 0.24 -17.15
C SER A 470 18.85 -1.16 -17.30
N PRO A 471 19.64 -2.23 -17.14
CA PRO A 471 19.10 -3.55 -16.86
C PRO A 471 18.18 -3.54 -15.64
N GLU A 472 17.31 -4.54 -15.58
CA GLU A 472 16.49 -4.83 -14.41
C GLU A 472 17.35 -5.36 -13.28
N TYR A 473 17.41 -4.62 -12.18
CA TYR A 473 18.03 -5.07 -10.94
C TYR A 473 16.97 -5.45 -9.93
N TRP A 474 17.32 -6.37 -9.05
CA TRP A 474 16.45 -6.81 -7.98
C TRP A 474 17.29 -7.05 -6.73
N PHE A 475 16.83 -6.58 -5.57
CA PHE A 475 17.51 -6.83 -4.30
C PHE A 475 16.54 -7.30 -3.24
N CYS A 476 17.01 -8.20 -2.38
CA CYS A 476 16.26 -8.65 -1.22
C CYS A 476 16.36 -7.59 -0.11
N VAL A 477 15.30 -6.81 0.09
CA VAL A 477 15.01 -6.03 1.28
C VAL A 477 14.98 -6.99 2.48
N PRO A 478 15.75 -6.70 3.54
CA PRO A 478 15.77 -7.56 4.70
C PRO A 478 14.43 -7.56 5.45
N GLN A 479 14.09 -8.66 6.11
CA GLN A 479 12.81 -8.80 6.81
C GLN A 479 12.70 -7.80 7.96
N ALA A 480 11.52 -7.19 8.14
CA ALA A 480 11.29 -6.24 9.22
C ALA A 480 11.00 -6.91 10.58
N ASP A 481 11.11 -8.23 10.68
CA ASP A 481 10.75 -8.98 11.87
C ASP A 481 11.87 -9.00 12.92
N GLU A 482 11.48 -9.02 14.19
CA GLU A 482 12.43 -9.03 15.32
C GLU A 482 13.09 -10.39 15.55
N ASN A 483 12.76 -11.41 14.73
CA ASN A 483 13.15 -12.80 14.93
C ASN A 483 13.94 -13.37 13.73
N TRP A 484 14.72 -12.51 13.07
CA TRP A 484 15.64 -12.87 12.01
C TRP A 484 17.10 -12.82 12.48
N SER A 485 17.89 -13.73 11.93
CA SER A 485 19.33 -13.94 12.15
C SER A 485 20.16 -13.40 10.96
N PRO A 486 20.67 -12.15 11.01
CA PRO A 486 21.35 -11.51 9.87
C PRO A 486 22.75 -12.07 9.57
N SER A 487 23.08 -12.14 8.27
CA SER A 487 24.40 -12.40 7.70
C SER A 487 24.98 -11.12 7.07
N LEU A 488 26.20 -10.71 7.43
CA LEU A 488 26.85 -9.52 6.90
C LEU A 488 28.21 -9.84 6.28
N ALA A 489 28.55 -9.15 5.19
CA ALA A 489 29.92 -9.01 4.71
C ALA A 489 30.42 -7.59 4.98
N ILE A 490 31.57 -7.45 5.64
CA ILE A 490 32.13 -6.17 6.07
C ILE A 490 33.56 -6.08 5.57
N TYR A 491 33.88 -5.01 4.86
CA TYR A 491 35.20 -4.75 4.32
C TYR A 491 35.47 -3.25 4.24
N GLY A 492 36.71 -2.86 3.98
CA GLY A 492 37.08 -1.46 3.83
C GLY A 492 38.29 -1.21 2.96
N ASN A 493 38.50 0.07 2.64
CA ASN A 493 39.61 0.58 1.83
C ASN A 493 39.75 -0.01 0.42
N MET A 494 38.64 -0.41 -0.22
CA MET A 494 38.70 -0.97 -1.57
C MET A 494 39.07 0.10 -2.62
N GLY A 495 40.17 -0.12 -3.35
CA GLY A 495 40.58 0.70 -4.50
C GLY A 495 39.93 0.30 -5.83
N LEU A 496 40.02 1.16 -6.85
CA LEU A 496 39.53 0.86 -8.21
C LEU A 496 40.38 -0.22 -8.90
N THR A 497 41.69 -0.15 -8.68
CA THR A 497 42.67 -1.14 -9.13
C THR A 497 43.07 -2.00 -7.94
N HIS A 498 43.40 -3.28 -8.17
CA HIS A 498 43.80 -4.21 -7.10
C HIS A 498 42.71 -4.47 -6.04
N ALA A 499 41.43 -4.46 -6.43
CA ALA A 499 40.30 -4.90 -5.62
C ALA A 499 40.26 -6.44 -5.51
N PHE A 500 41.25 -7.02 -4.82
CA PHE A 500 41.46 -8.47 -4.77
C PHE A 500 40.29 -9.25 -4.16
N THR A 501 39.50 -8.62 -3.30
CA THR A 501 38.34 -9.25 -2.65
C THR A 501 37.06 -9.17 -3.49
N LEU A 502 36.97 -8.24 -4.44
CA LEU A 502 35.74 -7.95 -5.19
C LEU A 502 35.16 -9.18 -5.91
N PRO A 503 35.97 -10.02 -6.61
CA PRO A 503 35.42 -11.22 -7.27
C PRO A 503 34.81 -12.23 -6.30
N PHE A 504 35.40 -12.40 -5.12
CA PHE A 504 34.90 -13.34 -4.10
C PHE A 504 33.63 -12.82 -3.42
N LEU A 505 33.59 -11.52 -3.12
CA LEU A 505 32.39 -10.86 -2.61
C LEU A 505 31.23 -10.98 -3.60
N HIS A 506 31.50 -10.77 -4.89
CA HIS A 506 30.52 -10.95 -5.95
C HIS A 506 29.96 -12.37 -5.97
N ASP A 507 30.82 -13.39 -5.98
CA ASP A 507 30.39 -14.79 -6.03
C ASP A 507 29.58 -15.21 -4.80
N ASP A 508 29.94 -14.74 -3.61
CA ASP A 508 29.18 -15.01 -2.38
C ASP A 508 27.79 -14.34 -2.39
N ILE A 509 27.70 -13.12 -2.93
CA ILE A 509 26.43 -12.37 -3.01
C ILE A 509 25.49 -13.03 -4.02
N GLN A 510 26.00 -13.46 -5.17
CA GLN A 510 25.22 -14.20 -6.16
C GLN A 510 24.70 -15.55 -5.62
N GLN A 511 25.38 -16.12 -4.62
CA GLN A 511 24.95 -17.32 -3.89
C GLN A 511 23.96 -17.02 -2.74
N GLY A 512 23.64 -15.75 -2.48
CA GLY A 512 22.73 -15.34 -1.41
C GLY A 512 23.30 -15.54 -0.01
N MET A 513 24.63 -15.42 0.17
CA MET A 513 25.28 -15.66 1.46
C MET A 513 25.05 -14.54 2.50
N TYR A 514 24.76 -13.31 2.06
CA TYR A 514 24.67 -12.13 2.91
C TYR A 514 23.37 -11.37 2.74
N ASP A 515 22.86 -10.84 3.84
CA ASP A 515 21.68 -9.98 3.89
C ASP A 515 22.03 -8.49 3.79
N VAL A 516 23.25 -8.11 4.20
CA VAL A 516 23.77 -6.73 4.12
C VAL A 516 25.27 -6.75 3.82
N VAL A 517 25.73 -5.79 3.03
CA VAL A 517 27.16 -5.54 2.77
C VAL A 517 27.53 -4.16 3.31
N VAL A 518 28.64 -4.09 4.05
CA VAL A 518 29.17 -2.84 4.60
C VAL A 518 30.56 -2.57 4.03
N HIS A 519 30.70 -1.48 3.27
CA HIS A 519 32.00 -0.91 2.89
C HIS A 519 32.34 0.24 3.84
N ASN A 520 33.20 -0.05 4.80
CA ASN A 520 33.66 0.91 5.78
C ASN A 520 34.92 1.63 5.26
N GLY A 521 34.90 2.97 5.16
CA GLY A 521 36.10 3.73 4.83
C GLY A 521 36.39 3.93 3.34
N ASN A 522 37.65 4.23 3.01
CA ASN A 522 38.04 4.81 1.71
C ASN A 522 37.51 4.05 0.48
N PHE A 523 37.06 4.79 -0.53
CA PHE A 523 36.51 4.26 -1.79
C PHE A 523 37.41 4.60 -2.97
N ALA A 524 37.66 3.63 -3.83
CA ALA A 524 38.37 3.79 -5.09
C ALA A 524 39.78 4.41 -4.98
N SER A 525 40.37 4.45 -3.77
CA SER A 525 41.56 5.26 -3.48
C SER A 525 41.39 6.76 -3.81
N GLY A 526 40.19 7.29 -3.55
CA GLY A 526 39.79 8.69 -3.76
C GLY A 526 38.75 8.85 -4.86
N LEU A 527 37.50 9.15 -4.48
CA LEU A 527 36.37 9.32 -5.41
C LEU A 527 36.48 10.56 -6.30
N ASN A 528 37.20 11.59 -5.83
CA ASN A 528 37.33 12.89 -6.51
C ASN A 528 38.36 12.89 -7.65
N VAL A 529 39.17 11.83 -7.75
CA VAL A 529 40.25 11.78 -8.73
C VAL A 529 39.69 11.69 -10.15
N ASP A 530 40.40 12.30 -11.10
CA ASP A 530 40.00 12.39 -12.51
C ASP A 530 38.61 13.06 -12.66
N ASP A 531 38.38 14.13 -11.88
CA ASP A 531 37.11 14.89 -11.83
C ASP A 531 35.89 14.01 -11.52
N GLY A 532 36.07 13.00 -10.68
CA GLY A 532 35.02 12.07 -10.30
C GLY A 532 34.88 10.84 -11.19
N GLN A 533 35.56 10.78 -12.34
CA GLN A 533 35.47 9.63 -13.27
C GLN A 533 35.93 8.33 -12.61
N ARG A 534 36.93 8.41 -11.71
CA ARG A 534 37.37 7.26 -10.92
C ARG A 534 36.23 6.70 -10.07
N GLY A 535 35.48 7.58 -9.41
CA GLY A 535 34.30 7.22 -8.66
C GLY A 535 33.22 6.57 -9.54
N ASP A 536 33.00 7.07 -10.75
CA ASP A 536 32.01 6.48 -11.68
C ASP A 536 32.41 5.05 -12.09
N LEU A 537 33.69 4.82 -12.37
CA LEU A 537 34.21 3.48 -12.69
C LEU A 537 34.10 2.54 -11.49
N PHE A 538 34.36 3.04 -10.28
CA PHE A 538 34.21 2.24 -9.06
C PHE A 538 32.75 1.84 -8.84
N MET A 539 31.80 2.76 -9.03
CA MET A 539 30.37 2.45 -8.91
C MET A 539 29.93 1.37 -9.91
N LYS A 540 30.48 1.38 -11.14
CA LYS A 540 30.25 0.30 -12.12
C LYS A 540 30.84 -1.05 -11.67
N GLN A 541 31.95 -1.04 -10.93
CA GLN A 541 32.54 -2.29 -10.40
C GLN A 541 31.73 -2.86 -9.24
N VAL A 542 31.27 -2.01 -8.31
CA VAL A 542 30.46 -2.46 -7.16
C VAL A 542 28.98 -2.62 -7.47
N GLU A 543 28.52 -2.25 -8.67
CA GLU A 543 27.15 -2.45 -9.15
C GLU A 543 26.69 -3.90 -8.96
N ALA A 544 27.55 -4.86 -9.29
CA ALA A 544 27.24 -6.29 -9.18
C ALA A 544 27.10 -6.79 -7.72
N ILE A 545 27.37 -5.92 -6.74
CA ILE A 545 27.15 -6.12 -5.31
C ILE A 545 25.96 -5.27 -4.86
N ALA A 546 26.05 -3.96 -5.06
CA ALA A 546 25.09 -2.98 -4.56
C ALA A 546 23.70 -3.07 -5.21
N ALA A 547 23.59 -3.71 -6.38
CA ALA A 547 22.31 -3.95 -7.04
C ALA A 547 21.49 -5.11 -6.46
N TYR A 548 22.10 -5.99 -5.65
CA TYR A 548 21.48 -7.25 -5.19
C TYR A 548 21.30 -7.34 -3.67
N VAL A 549 22.08 -6.60 -2.89
CA VAL A 549 22.07 -6.62 -1.42
C VAL A 549 22.20 -5.18 -0.90
N PRO A 550 21.49 -4.80 0.19
CA PRO A 550 21.69 -3.51 0.84
C PRO A 550 23.18 -3.20 1.07
N PHE A 551 23.62 -2.07 0.51
CA PHE A 551 25.03 -1.69 0.48
C PHE A 551 25.28 -0.44 1.33
N MET A 552 25.83 -0.62 2.52
CA MET A 552 26.07 0.45 3.48
C MET A 552 27.50 0.96 3.44
N VAL A 553 27.66 2.25 3.74
CA VAL A 553 28.94 2.95 3.58
C VAL A 553 29.22 3.97 4.67
N THR A 554 30.49 4.13 5.04
CA THR A 554 31.00 5.23 5.88
C THR A 554 32.15 5.93 5.18
N PRO A 555 32.26 7.26 5.28
CA PRO A 555 33.32 8.00 4.60
C PRO A 555 34.67 7.76 5.28
N GLY A 556 35.72 7.67 4.47
CA GLY A 556 37.09 7.72 4.93
C GLY A 556 37.75 9.07 4.70
N ASN A 557 39.04 9.17 5.01
CA ASN A 557 39.81 10.40 4.89
C ASN A 557 40.08 10.80 3.43
N LEU A 558 40.00 9.86 2.48
CA LEU A 558 40.20 10.16 1.05
C LEU A 558 38.94 10.75 0.38
N GLU A 559 37.80 10.70 1.06
CA GLU A 559 36.53 11.27 0.58
C GLU A 559 36.38 12.74 0.96
N GLU A 560 37.25 13.27 1.82
CA GLU A 560 37.26 14.65 2.30
C GLU A 560 37.16 15.75 1.23
N PRO A 561 37.82 15.63 0.05
CA PRO A 561 37.85 16.71 -0.93
C PRO A 561 36.45 17.25 -1.26
N TYR A 562 36.36 18.59 -1.34
CA TYR A 562 35.11 19.32 -1.57
C TYR A 562 34.02 19.07 -0.51
N ASN A 563 34.39 18.95 0.76
CA ASN A 563 33.47 18.71 1.87
C ASN A 563 32.64 17.43 1.67
N PHE A 564 33.35 16.33 1.37
CA PHE A 564 32.75 15.02 1.17
C PHE A 564 31.69 14.98 0.05
N SER A 565 31.74 15.90 -0.92
CA SER A 565 30.67 16.06 -1.91
C SER A 565 30.44 14.79 -2.74
N HIS A 566 31.52 14.13 -3.19
CA HIS A 566 31.40 12.88 -3.94
C HIS A 566 30.76 11.77 -3.11
N TYR A 567 31.09 11.65 -1.82
CA TYR A 567 30.43 10.69 -0.93
C TYR A 567 28.93 11.04 -0.76
N ARG A 568 28.63 12.27 -0.33
CA ARG A 568 27.26 12.73 -0.03
C ARG A 568 26.32 12.72 -1.24
N LYS A 569 26.85 12.87 -2.46
CA LYS A 569 26.07 12.86 -3.69
C LYS A 569 25.91 11.47 -4.31
N ARG A 570 26.83 10.54 -4.04
CA ARG A 570 26.78 9.17 -4.59
C ARG A 570 26.03 8.21 -3.68
N PHE A 571 26.09 8.41 -2.37
CA PHE A 571 25.50 7.49 -1.39
C PHE A 571 24.36 8.16 -0.65
N THR A 572 23.17 7.56 -0.75
CA THR A 572 21.99 7.92 0.03
C THR A 572 21.49 6.65 0.71
N MET A 573 21.55 6.61 2.04
CA MET A 573 21.27 5.39 2.82
C MET A 573 19.96 5.55 3.61
N PRO A 574 18.88 4.82 3.26
CA PRO A 574 17.59 4.93 3.94
C PRO A 574 17.38 3.95 5.12
N VAL A 575 18.40 3.22 5.58
CA VAL A 575 18.27 2.13 6.58
C VAL A 575 19.14 2.37 7.83
N HIS A 576 18.60 2.08 9.03
CA HIS A 576 19.20 2.43 10.33
C HIS A 576 20.18 1.36 10.85
N PHE A 577 21.48 1.57 10.63
CA PHE A 577 22.59 1.04 11.44
C PHE A 577 23.38 2.21 12.01
N LEU A 578 24.04 2.04 13.18
CA LEU A 578 24.86 3.08 13.82
C LEU A 578 26.19 3.27 13.08
N ALA A 579 26.13 3.95 11.94
CA ALA A 579 27.26 4.42 11.16
C ALA A 579 27.67 5.81 11.65
N PHE A 580 28.94 6.02 11.95
CA PHE A 580 29.45 7.33 12.35
C PHE A 580 30.77 7.63 11.63
N SER A 581 31.03 8.91 11.38
CA SER A 581 32.28 9.33 10.74
C SER A 581 33.33 9.59 11.82
N THR A 582 34.43 8.83 11.80
CA THR A 582 35.59 9.16 12.65
C THR A 582 36.40 10.34 12.11
N GLU A 583 36.17 10.74 10.86
CA GLU A 583 36.89 11.85 10.24
C GLU A 583 36.51 13.22 10.84
N VAL A 584 35.35 13.34 11.50
CA VAL A 584 34.96 14.59 12.19
C VAL A 584 35.96 15.00 13.27
N TYR A 585 36.67 14.04 13.88
CA TYR A 585 37.72 14.28 14.88
C TYR A 585 38.99 14.90 14.26
N PHE A 586 39.22 14.72 12.96
CA PHE A 586 40.46 15.14 12.29
C PHE A 586 40.28 16.41 11.45
N PHE A 587 39.04 16.75 11.08
CA PHE A 587 38.73 17.90 10.23
C PHE A 587 37.97 19.04 10.93
N THR A 588 37.94 19.07 12.27
CA THR A 588 37.30 20.16 13.06
C THR A 588 37.83 21.56 12.71
N HIS A 589 39.13 21.69 12.45
CA HIS A 589 39.75 22.95 12.02
C HIS A 589 39.21 23.46 10.66
N LYS A 590 38.66 22.57 9.83
CA LYS A 590 38.19 22.87 8.47
C LYS A 590 36.66 23.00 8.39
N TYR A 591 35.94 22.18 9.16
CA TYR A 591 34.47 22.10 9.12
C TYR A 591 33.76 22.59 10.38
N GLY A 592 34.52 23.02 11.39
CA GLY A 592 34.01 23.54 12.65
C GLY A 592 33.81 22.46 13.71
N TYR A 593 33.78 22.91 14.96
CA TYR A 593 33.62 22.07 16.15
C TYR A 593 32.22 21.47 16.27
N GLU A 594 31.22 22.13 15.70
CA GLU A 594 29.81 21.77 15.83
C GLU A 594 29.49 20.38 15.28
N SER A 595 30.12 19.97 14.16
CA SER A 595 29.90 18.64 13.59
C SER A 595 30.42 17.52 14.49
N TYR A 596 31.47 17.79 15.27
CA TYR A 596 31.99 16.87 16.26
C TYR A 596 31.01 16.72 17.44
N CYS A 597 30.55 17.84 18.03
CA CYS A 597 29.55 17.81 19.11
C CYS A 597 28.24 17.16 18.68
N ASN A 598 27.68 17.54 17.53
CA ASN A 598 26.39 17.03 17.05
C ASN A 598 26.44 15.51 16.84
N GLN A 599 27.55 14.98 16.29
CA GLN A 599 27.70 13.54 16.13
C GLN A 599 27.84 12.83 17.47
N PHE A 600 28.60 13.41 18.42
CA PHE A 600 28.76 12.83 19.75
C PHE A 600 27.44 12.79 20.52
N ASP A 601 26.69 13.89 20.55
CA ASP A 601 25.39 13.99 21.23
C ASP A 601 24.37 13.03 20.61
N TRP A 602 24.32 12.95 19.27
CA TRP A 602 23.48 11.99 18.56
C TRP A 602 23.85 10.55 18.92
N LEU A 603 25.14 10.21 18.87
CA LEU A 603 25.62 8.86 19.15
C LEU A 603 25.36 8.47 20.60
N GLN A 604 25.54 9.40 21.54
CA GLN A 604 25.20 9.19 22.94
C GLN A 604 23.71 8.93 23.12
N HIS A 605 22.84 9.72 22.48
CA HIS A 605 21.39 9.53 22.55
C HIS A 605 20.97 8.16 21.99
N GLU A 606 21.50 7.78 20.83
CA GLU A 606 21.21 6.46 20.21
C GLU A 606 21.68 5.29 21.07
N LEU A 607 22.84 5.42 21.73
CA LEU A 607 23.36 4.38 22.62
C LEU A 607 22.56 4.30 23.92
N ILE A 608 22.13 5.43 24.49
CA ILE A 608 21.22 5.45 25.66
C ILE A 608 19.92 4.73 25.32
N GLU A 609 19.34 5.00 24.15
CA GLU A 609 18.12 4.34 23.70
C GLU A 609 18.36 2.84 23.48
N SER A 610 19.43 2.49 22.76
CA SER A 610 19.73 1.10 22.41
C SER A 610 20.06 0.23 23.62
N ASP A 611 20.63 0.82 24.68
CA ASP A 611 21.00 0.11 25.89
C ASP A 611 19.84 -0.10 26.88
N LYS A 612 18.66 0.49 26.63
CA LYS A 612 17.47 0.24 27.45
C LYS A 612 17.17 -1.27 27.51
N PRO A 613 16.79 -1.82 28.68
CA PRO A 613 16.51 -3.25 28.82
C PRO A 613 15.48 -3.79 27.83
N GLU A 614 14.43 -3.02 27.55
CA GLU A 614 13.40 -3.34 26.55
C GLU A 614 13.95 -3.49 25.12
N ASN A 615 14.89 -2.61 24.73
CA ASN A 615 15.51 -2.64 23.41
C ASN A 615 16.56 -3.77 23.32
N ARG A 616 17.36 -3.98 24.36
CA ARG A 616 18.30 -5.12 24.45
C ARG A 616 17.62 -6.49 24.44
N LEU A 617 16.39 -6.60 24.95
CA LEU A 617 15.60 -7.85 24.87
C LEU A 617 15.18 -8.19 23.43
N LYS A 618 14.94 -7.16 22.61
CA LYS A 618 14.59 -7.29 21.19
C LYS A 618 15.85 -7.46 20.34
N ARG A 619 16.83 -6.57 20.53
CA ARG A 619 18.07 -6.42 19.75
C ARG A 619 19.26 -6.49 20.72
N PRO A 620 19.75 -7.69 21.05
CA PRO A 620 20.74 -7.87 22.11
C PRO A 620 22.14 -7.36 21.74
N TRP A 621 22.47 -7.34 20.45
CA TRP A 621 23.77 -6.95 19.94
C TRP A 621 23.79 -5.48 19.50
N ILE A 622 24.74 -4.70 20.01
CA ILE A 622 25.08 -3.38 19.49
C ILE A 622 26.43 -3.48 18.77
N ILE A 623 26.39 -3.30 17.44
CA ILE A 623 27.57 -3.30 16.58
C ILE A 623 27.70 -1.91 15.97
N THR A 624 28.88 -1.32 16.06
CA THR A 624 29.18 -0.01 15.49
C THR A 624 30.29 -0.12 14.46
N TYR A 625 30.34 0.82 13.52
CA TYR A 625 31.42 0.87 12.54
C TYR A 625 31.80 2.31 12.17
N GLY A 626 33.11 2.53 12.06
CA GLY A 626 33.71 3.79 11.65
C GLY A 626 35.05 3.55 10.97
N HIS A 627 35.63 4.58 10.34
CA HIS A 627 36.82 4.38 9.52
C HIS A 627 38.10 4.15 10.35
N ARG A 628 38.59 5.19 11.04
CA ARG A 628 39.80 5.16 11.88
C ARG A 628 39.62 4.35 13.17
N PRO A 629 40.51 3.38 13.47
CA PRO A 629 40.43 2.56 14.69
C PRO A 629 40.92 3.31 15.93
N MET A 630 40.38 2.93 17.09
CA MET A 630 40.95 3.30 18.40
C MET A 630 42.19 2.49 18.78
N TYR A 631 42.29 1.26 18.24
CA TYR A 631 43.32 0.28 18.56
C TYR A 631 43.83 -0.38 17.29
N CYS A 632 45.14 -0.33 17.05
CA CYS A 632 45.77 -1.03 15.94
C CYS A 632 47.28 -1.23 16.18
N SER A 633 47.85 -2.27 15.59
CA SER A 633 49.28 -2.59 15.71
C SER A 633 50.05 -2.42 14.40
N ASN A 634 49.51 -1.67 13.44
CA ASN A 634 50.19 -1.34 12.19
C ASN A 634 51.36 -0.36 12.43
N LYS A 635 52.47 -0.56 11.70
CA LYS A 635 53.65 0.32 11.74
C LYS A 635 53.44 1.55 10.88
N ASN A 636 54.00 2.67 11.32
CA ASN A 636 54.11 3.94 10.59
C ASN A 636 52.78 4.66 10.32
N ASP A 637 51.71 4.32 11.05
CA ASP A 637 50.47 5.09 11.06
C ASP A 637 50.32 5.88 12.38
N HIS A 638 49.90 7.14 12.28
CA HIS A 638 49.72 8.01 13.45
C HIS A 638 48.57 7.56 14.35
N SER A 639 47.52 6.96 13.78
CA SER A 639 46.39 6.39 14.52
C SER A 639 46.79 5.15 15.32
N CYS A 640 47.83 4.41 14.92
CA CYS A 640 48.32 3.21 15.63
C CYS A 640 49.49 3.48 16.58
N THR A 641 50.25 4.56 16.36
CA THR A 641 51.46 4.86 17.13
C THR A 641 51.21 5.79 18.33
N ARG A 642 50.04 6.44 18.39
CA ARG A 642 49.60 7.27 19.53
C ARG A 642 48.61 6.50 20.40
N LEU A 643 48.97 6.31 21.66
CA LEU A 643 48.08 5.70 22.67
C LEU A 643 46.82 6.55 22.90
N GLU A 644 46.98 7.87 22.93
CA GLU A 644 45.90 8.85 23.03
C GLU A 644 45.55 9.37 21.63
N ASN A 645 44.89 8.53 20.82
CA ASN A 645 44.34 8.98 19.55
C ASN A 645 42.97 9.66 19.76
N GLU A 646 42.67 10.60 18.87
CA GLU A 646 41.55 11.52 18.96
C GLU A 646 40.19 10.80 18.98
N VAL A 647 40.09 9.64 18.30
CA VAL A 647 38.87 8.82 18.29
C VAL A 647 38.63 8.19 19.68
N ARG A 648 39.71 7.74 20.33
CA ARG A 648 39.63 7.05 21.63
C ARG A 648 39.34 8.01 22.78
N VAL A 649 40.17 9.04 22.91
CA VAL A 649 40.16 9.93 24.08
C VAL A 649 39.52 11.30 23.84
N GLY A 650 39.22 11.66 22.60
CA GLY A 650 38.71 12.99 22.25
C GLY A 650 39.81 13.96 21.80
N LEU A 651 39.43 15.22 21.56
CA LEU A 651 40.34 16.27 21.13
C LEU A 651 41.16 16.83 22.30
N PRO A 652 42.38 17.36 22.06
CA PRO A 652 43.15 18.04 23.10
C PRO A 652 42.34 19.19 23.73
N ASP A 653 42.31 19.27 25.05
CA ASP A 653 41.53 20.22 25.88
C ASP A 653 40.01 19.92 26.01
N ASP A 654 39.51 18.79 25.47
CA ASP A 654 38.14 18.32 25.68
C ASP A 654 38.12 16.84 26.14
N ASP A 655 38.25 16.64 27.47
CA ASP A 655 38.30 15.32 28.10
C ASP A 655 36.96 14.55 28.08
N LEU A 656 35.88 15.14 27.54
CA LEU A 656 34.51 14.63 27.75
C LEU A 656 33.88 13.93 26.55
N MET A 657 34.50 14.01 25.36
CA MET A 657 33.89 13.54 24.10
C MET A 657 34.73 12.48 23.34
N GLY A 658 35.44 11.61 24.07
CA GLY A 658 36.08 10.41 23.52
C GLY A 658 35.10 9.24 23.36
N LEU A 659 35.26 8.43 22.30
CA LEU A 659 34.30 7.35 22.01
C LEU A 659 34.51 6.09 22.86
N GLU A 660 35.70 5.85 23.39
CA GLU A 660 35.98 4.64 24.16
C GLU A 660 35.10 4.52 25.39
N GLU A 661 35.06 5.58 26.21
CA GLU A 661 34.27 5.64 27.42
C GLU A 661 32.78 5.52 27.10
N LEU A 662 32.32 6.18 26.03
CA LEU A 662 30.93 6.13 25.58
C LEU A 662 30.52 4.70 25.21
N PHE A 663 31.32 4.03 24.39
CA PHE A 663 31.04 2.68 23.92
C PHE A 663 31.15 1.62 25.02
N PHE A 664 32.10 1.79 25.95
CA PHE A 664 32.21 0.94 27.12
C PHE A 664 31.00 1.10 28.05
N ARG A 665 30.61 2.34 28.37
CA ARG A 665 29.51 2.66 29.29
C ARG A 665 28.15 2.11 28.83
N TYR A 666 27.86 2.20 27.53
CA TYR A 666 26.59 1.73 26.95
C TYR A 666 26.70 0.33 26.33
N GLY A 667 27.72 -0.45 26.70
CA GLY A 667 27.81 -1.88 26.39
C GLY A 667 27.87 -2.22 24.89
N VAL A 668 28.60 -1.44 24.08
CA VAL A 668 28.83 -1.80 22.67
C VAL A 668 29.61 -3.11 22.57
N ASP A 669 29.18 -4.02 21.71
CA ASP A 669 29.71 -5.39 21.67
C ASP A 669 30.89 -5.53 20.74
N VAL A 670 30.71 -5.03 19.51
CA VAL A 670 31.70 -5.15 18.45
C VAL A 670 31.83 -3.81 17.74
N GLN A 671 33.07 -3.41 17.50
CA GLN A 671 33.41 -2.17 16.83
C GLN A 671 34.28 -2.48 15.60
N MET A 672 33.76 -2.15 14.42
CA MET A 672 34.38 -2.44 13.15
C MET A 672 35.10 -1.21 12.58
N TRP A 673 36.35 -1.41 12.15
CA TRP A 673 37.24 -0.36 11.66
C TRP A 673 37.81 -0.71 10.30
N SER A 674 38.34 0.29 9.59
CA SER A 674 38.78 0.08 8.20
C SER A 674 39.92 0.95 7.70
N HIS A 675 40.45 1.91 8.45
CA HIS A 675 41.55 2.78 8.00
C HIS A 675 42.86 2.04 7.69
N GLU A 676 43.16 1.03 8.47
CA GLU A 676 44.35 0.21 8.31
C GLU A 676 44.12 -0.91 7.29
N ASN A 677 45.06 -1.06 6.33
CA ASN A 677 44.99 -2.09 5.28
C ASN A 677 45.37 -3.50 5.78
N SER A 678 44.79 -3.91 6.91
CA SER A 678 44.99 -5.21 7.59
C SER A 678 43.68 -5.80 8.08
N TYR A 679 43.75 -7.06 8.48
CA TYR A 679 42.82 -7.63 9.45
C TYR A 679 43.49 -7.70 10.83
N GLU A 680 42.82 -7.21 11.87
CA GLU A 680 43.29 -7.35 13.26
C GLU A 680 42.08 -7.36 14.19
N ARG A 681 42.02 -8.33 15.10
CA ARG A 681 41.01 -8.35 16.17
C ARG A 681 41.65 -8.33 17.54
N THR A 682 40.98 -7.68 18.48
CA THR A 682 41.41 -7.60 19.88
C THR A 682 40.73 -8.66 20.74
N TRP A 683 41.31 -8.95 21.90
CA TRP A 683 40.52 -9.41 23.04
C TRP A 683 39.56 -8.28 23.50
N PRO A 684 38.53 -8.55 24.33
CA PRO A 684 37.74 -7.47 24.93
C PRO A 684 38.66 -6.47 25.63
N LEU A 685 38.59 -5.21 25.22
CA LEU A 685 39.64 -4.22 25.49
C LEU A 685 39.02 -2.93 25.99
N TYR A 686 39.57 -2.41 27.09
CA TYR A 686 39.29 -1.06 27.56
C TYR A 686 40.58 -0.46 28.12
N ASN A 687 40.91 0.74 27.66
CA ASN A 687 42.11 1.49 28.01
C ASN A 687 43.40 0.64 27.90
N TYR A 688 43.62 0.01 26.75
CA TYR A 688 44.74 -0.91 26.46
C TYR A 688 44.89 -2.12 27.40
N THR A 689 43.88 -2.38 28.24
CA THR A 689 43.86 -3.49 29.19
C THR A 689 42.82 -4.51 28.76
N VAL A 690 43.24 -5.77 28.63
CA VAL A 690 42.32 -6.86 28.32
C VAL A 690 41.40 -7.08 29.52
N VAL A 691 40.10 -6.92 29.30
CA VAL A 691 39.08 -7.07 30.34
C VAL A 691 38.44 -8.45 30.18
N GLY A 692 38.50 -9.27 31.22
CA GLY A 692 37.97 -10.64 31.19
C GLY A 692 37.11 -10.93 32.41
N GLY A 693 36.16 -11.86 32.24
CA GLY A 693 35.38 -12.43 33.34
C GLY A 693 36.10 -13.56 34.05
N SER A 694 35.35 -14.30 34.87
CA SER A 694 35.83 -15.48 35.60
C SER A 694 36.14 -16.69 34.70
N THR A 695 35.73 -16.65 33.42
CA THR A 695 35.92 -17.73 32.44
C THR A 695 37.26 -17.62 31.70
N PRO A 696 37.92 -18.75 31.36
CA PRO A 696 39.12 -18.72 30.55
C PRO A 696 38.90 -18.26 29.10
N ASP A 697 37.68 -18.44 28.58
CA ASP A 697 37.29 -17.92 27.26
C ASP A 697 36.83 -16.46 27.41
N LEU A 698 37.62 -15.54 26.86
CA LEU A 698 37.38 -14.11 26.93
C LEU A 698 36.26 -13.64 26.00
N TYR A 699 35.83 -14.45 25.02
CA TYR A 699 34.70 -14.13 24.15
C TYR A 699 33.37 -14.67 24.67
N TYR A 700 33.40 -15.41 25.78
CA TYR A 700 32.22 -15.76 26.55
C TYR A 700 31.93 -14.66 27.57
N GLU A 701 30.76 -14.03 27.46
CA GLU A 701 30.33 -12.90 28.28
C GLU A 701 31.38 -11.78 28.34
N PRO A 702 31.75 -11.17 27.19
CA PRO A 702 32.75 -10.12 27.17
C PRO A 702 32.27 -8.90 27.95
N TYR A 703 33.14 -8.38 28.82
CA TYR A 703 32.86 -7.21 29.68
C TYR A 703 33.28 -5.88 29.05
N ALA A 704 33.93 -5.91 27.89
CA ALA A 704 34.37 -4.75 27.14
C ALA A 704 34.14 -4.98 25.64
N PRO A 705 34.07 -3.91 24.83
CA PRO A 705 33.93 -4.05 23.39
C PRO A 705 35.09 -4.81 22.74
N ILE A 706 34.80 -5.50 21.64
CA ILE A 706 35.78 -6.17 20.79
C ILE A 706 36.00 -5.32 19.55
N HIS A 707 37.26 -4.97 19.27
CA HIS A 707 37.60 -4.15 18.10
C HIS A 707 38.12 -5.04 16.97
N ILE A 708 37.62 -4.81 15.76
CA ILE A 708 37.99 -5.56 14.56
C ILE A 708 38.30 -4.58 13.45
N ILE A 709 39.52 -4.64 12.94
CA ILE A 709 39.96 -3.93 11.73
C ILE A 709 39.74 -4.86 10.55
N THR A 710 39.05 -4.37 9.52
CA THR A 710 38.76 -5.10 8.27
C THR A 710 38.99 -4.25 7.03
N GLY A 711 40.11 -3.50 7.00
CA GLY A 711 40.47 -2.60 5.89
C GLY A 711 41.27 -3.27 4.77
N SER A 712 41.31 -4.60 4.70
CA SER A 712 42.18 -5.35 3.79
C SER A 712 41.51 -5.73 2.46
N ALA A 713 40.54 -4.97 1.95
CA ALA A 713 39.86 -5.30 0.68
C ALA A 713 40.77 -5.19 -0.56
N GLY A 714 41.88 -4.44 -0.44
CA GLY A 714 42.84 -4.17 -1.52
C GLY A 714 42.70 -2.77 -2.10
N GLY A 715 43.67 -2.29 -2.88
CA GLY A 715 43.64 -0.94 -3.46
C GLY A 715 45.01 -0.30 -3.62
N SER A 716 45.80 -0.25 -2.54
CA SER A 716 47.18 0.27 -2.58
C SER A 716 48.18 -0.72 -3.19
N GLY A 717 47.86 -2.03 -3.19
CA GLY A 717 48.75 -3.11 -3.63
C GLY A 717 49.91 -3.42 -2.67
N GLU A 718 50.13 -2.60 -1.65
CA GLU A 718 51.18 -2.77 -0.65
C GLU A 718 50.67 -3.48 0.60
N ARG A 719 51.48 -4.40 1.15
CA ARG A 719 51.17 -5.10 2.40
C ARG A 719 51.70 -4.32 3.59
N VAL A 720 50.83 -4.10 4.57
CA VAL A 720 51.18 -3.42 5.82
C VAL A 720 52.16 -4.25 6.66
N LYS A 721 52.91 -3.54 7.52
CA LYS A 721 53.81 -4.16 8.50
C LYS A 721 53.23 -3.96 9.89
N PHE A 722 53.32 -4.97 10.74
CA PHE A 722 52.88 -4.87 12.13
C PHE A 722 54.04 -4.55 13.09
N LEU A 723 53.68 -4.02 14.26
CA LEU A 723 54.53 -3.88 15.44
C LEU A 723 54.95 -5.27 15.94
N GLU A 724 56.23 -5.41 16.28
CA GLU A 724 56.80 -6.65 16.79
C GLU A 724 57.50 -6.38 18.13
N PRO A 725 57.26 -7.19 19.18
CA PRO A 725 56.35 -8.34 19.21
C PRO A 725 54.86 -7.95 19.16
N MET A 726 53.98 -8.91 18.84
CA MET A 726 52.53 -8.70 18.87
C MET A 726 52.08 -8.19 20.25
N PRO A 727 51.36 -7.05 20.32
CA PRO A 727 50.82 -6.55 21.58
C PRO A 727 49.90 -7.57 22.25
N ARG A 728 49.91 -7.64 23.59
CA ARG A 728 49.13 -8.65 24.34
C ARG A 728 47.62 -8.55 24.13
N TRP A 729 47.10 -7.37 23.81
CA TRP A 729 45.68 -7.12 23.55
C TRP A 729 45.24 -7.54 22.14
N SER A 730 46.17 -7.70 21.19
CA SER A 730 45.89 -8.19 19.83
C SER A 730 45.75 -9.71 19.89
N ALA A 731 44.57 -10.22 19.53
CA ALA A 731 44.28 -11.64 19.59
C ALA A 731 44.69 -12.36 18.30
N PHE A 732 44.45 -11.74 17.15
CA PHE A 732 44.88 -12.24 15.84
C PHE A 732 45.05 -11.08 14.86
N ARG A 733 46.02 -11.20 13.95
CA ARG A 733 46.29 -10.22 12.91
C ARG A 733 46.76 -10.88 11.61
N SER A 734 46.34 -10.34 10.48
CA SER A 734 46.69 -10.80 9.14
C SER A 734 46.95 -9.64 8.19
N LYS A 735 47.89 -9.86 7.27
CA LYS A 735 48.24 -8.95 6.16
C LYS A 735 47.61 -9.38 4.83
N ASP A 736 46.77 -10.41 4.87
CA ASP A 736 46.14 -10.96 3.69
C ASP A 736 45.02 -10.04 3.21
N PHE A 737 44.82 -9.97 1.89
CA PHE A 737 43.63 -9.32 1.37
C PHE A 737 42.39 -10.15 1.69
N GLY A 738 41.32 -9.50 2.14
CA GLY A 738 40.18 -10.21 2.68
C GLY A 738 39.04 -9.33 3.15
N TYR A 739 37.99 -9.97 3.63
CA TYR A 739 36.82 -9.33 4.24
C TYR A 739 36.30 -10.18 5.39
N THR A 740 35.61 -9.52 6.31
CA THR A 740 35.00 -10.15 7.47
C THR A 740 33.59 -10.59 7.14
N ARG A 741 33.23 -11.79 7.56
CA ARG A 741 31.88 -12.34 7.48
C ARG A 741 31.33 -12.47 8.89
N LEU A 742 30.13 -11.97 9.12
CA LEU A 742 29.50 -11.95 10.43
C LEU A 742 28.12 -12.60 10.33
N LYS A 743 27.82 -13.54 11.22
CA LYS A 743 26.52 -14.20 11.33
C LYS A 743 26.00 -14.13 12.75
N ALA A 744 24.88 -13.45 12.96
CA ALA A 744 24.12 -13.61 14.18
C ALA A 744 23.31 -14.91 14.06
N TYR A 745 23.65 -15.96 14.83
CA TYR A 745 22.93 -17.23 14.77
C TYR A 745 21.63 -17.19 15.55
N ASN A 746 21.66 -16.49 16.69
CA ASN A 746 20.52 -16.24 17.56
C ASN A 746 20.82 -15.02 18.47
N LYS A 747 19.93 -14.75 19.43
CA LYS A 747 20.07 -13.65 20.39
C LYS A 747 21.30 -13.74 21.31
N SER A 748 21.95 -14.89 21.41
CA SER A 748 23.07 -15.15 22.32
C SER A 748 24.40 -15.48 21.63
N HIS A 749 24.40 -15.80 20.33
CA HIS A 749 25.58 -16.28 19.61
C HIS A 749 25.83 -15.46 18.35
N LEU A 750 26.99 -14.83 18.32
CA LEU A 750 27.52 -14.10 17.18
C LEU A 750 28.77 -14.82 16.69
N TYR A 751 28.79 -15.18 15.41
CA TYR A 751 29.93 -15.82 14.76
C TYR A 751 30.59 -14.85 13.81
N ILE A 752 31.91 -14.76 13.87
CA ILE A 752 32.70 -13.89 13.02
C ILE A 752 33.85 -14.69 12.42
N GLU A 753 34.07 -14.55 11.12
CA GLU A 753 35.19 -15.15 10.42
C GLU A 753 35.84 -14.17 9.44
N GLN A 754 37.14 -14.33 9.21
CA GLN A 754 37.90 -13.56 8.22
C GLN A 754 38.23 -14.46 7.04
N PHE A 755 37.72 -14.08 5.86
CA PHE A 755 38.10 -14.72 4.61
C PHE A 755 39.35 -14.07 4.02
N SER A 756 40.34 -14.89 3.64
CA SER A 756 41.54 -14.46 2.91
C SER A 756 41.37 -14.76 1.43
N ALA A 757 41.36 -13.71 0.60
CA ALA A 757 41.41 -13.80 -0.85
C ALA A 757 42.77 -14.35 -1.34
N ASP A 758 43.84 -14.15 -0.57
CA ASP A 758 45.17 -14.68 -0.88
C ASP A 758 45.22 -16.20 -0.76
N GLN A 759 44.66 -16.74 0.33
CA GLN A 759 44.66 -18.17 0.63
C GLN A 759 43.42 -18.90 0.09
N ARG A 760 42.38 -18.14 -0.26
CA ARG A 760 41.04 -18.62 -0.63
C ARG A 760 40.42 -19.50 0.45
N SER A 761 40.63 -19.12 1.70
CA SER A 761 40.18 -19.86 2.88
C SER A 761 39.91 -18.93 4.05
N ILE A 762 39.23 -19.45 5.07
CA ILE A 762 39.05 -18.75 6.34
C ILE A 762 40.35 -18.80 7.12
N THR A 763 40.90 -17.63 7.45
CA THR A 763 42.17 -17.50 8.18
C THR A 763 41.99 -17.35 9.68
N ASP A 764 40.81 -16.91 10.11
CA ASP A 764 40.48 -16.72 11.52
C ASP A 764 38.96 -16.81 11.69
N HIS A 765 38.52 -17.35 12.82
CA HIS A 765 37.11 -17.44 13.18
C HIS A 765 36.94 -17.54 14.69
N PHE A 766 35.85 -17.00 15.22
CA PHE A 766 35.56 -17.03 16.65
C PHE A 766 34.06 -16.81 16.91
N TRP A 767 33.64 -17.21 18.11
CA TRP A 767 32.28 -17.01 18.61
C TRP A 767 32.31 -15.99 19.74
N ILE A 768 31.34 -15.08 19.73
CA ILE A 768 31.00 -14.23 20.88
C ILE A 768 29.68 -14.76 21.44
N ILE A 769 29.68 -15.15 22.71
CA ILE A 769 28.54 -15.81 23.35
C ILE A 769 28.11 -15.00 24.57
N LYS A 770 26.80 -14.75 24.69
CA LYS A 770 26.19 -14.06 25.84
C LYS A 770 24.96 -14.84 26.33
N SER A 771 24.86 -15.11 27.63
CA SER A 771 23.67 -15.78 28.20
C SER A 771 22.48 -14.82 28.40
N GLY A 772 22.76 -13.52 28.48
CA GLY A 772 21.86 -12.36 28.58
C GLY A 772 22.72 -11.10 28.74
N HIS A 773 22.15 -9.90 28.60
CA HIS A 773 22.94 -8.68 28.84
C HIS A 773 23.24 -8.56 30.33
N CYS A 774 24.50 -8.67 30.74
CA CYS A 774 24.93 -8.23 32.06
C CYS A 774 24.75 -6.70 32.10
N LEU A 775 23.87 -6.22 32.96
CA LEU A 775 23.71 -4.80 33.23
C LEU A 775 25.01 -4.30 33.86
N SER A 776 25.79 -3.51 33.14
CA SER A 776 26.87 -2.71 33.74
C SER A 776 26.23 -1.58 34.54
N GLY A 777 25.90 -1.84 35.81
CA GLY A 777 25.26 -0.83 36.65
C GLY A 777 24.73 -1.27 38.01
N GLN A 778 25.27 -2.34 38.61
CA GLN A 778 25.09 -2.59 40.04
C GLN A 778 26.47 -2.73 40.68
N GLU A 779 26.97 -1.63 41.26
CA GLU A 779 27.72 -1.72 42.51
C GLU A 779 26.84 -2.33 43.61
#